data_AF-A0A509AL72-F1
#
_entry.id   AF-A0A509AL72-F1
#
_cell.length_a   1.000
_cell.length_b   1.000
_cell.length_c   1.000
_cell.angle_alpha   90.00
_cell.angle_beta   90.00
_cell.angle_gamma   90.00
#
_symmetry.space_group_name_H-M   'P 1'
#
loop_
_entity.id
_entity.type
_entity.pdbx_description
1 polymer ?
#
loop_
_entity_poly.entity_id
_entity_poly.type
_entity_poly.pdbx_seq_one_letter_code
_entity_poly.pdbx_strand_id
1 'polypeptide(L)'
;MENDINTLTKEILIQFVNHENKSTGPVINVPLSITKDNLDELINDLKKKSDNFIEDDSEDVNYSFMINDKLPLKNNLYESIKNNNISSEDILSIKYFPLNIFKVKKINNCNSTLPGHTNSILCLAFSPNSSHLATGSGDNTVRLWDINSQTPIATLKDHTDWVLSVLFSPDNKFLATTGMDKNVCIYDTHTGKLLNILTGHKKEVTTLCFEPLHLLKETNIKKNIPEKKKQKKEQHEAPNDKNNKIKNGNEEESNINENKNLVNVTNPFPDNNPPEQSGEIREENENKSKIDKMKKRKKTEIPDENESETIIETKSKDCYYINSRLASAGKDGSIRINNILSNSVDKILTGHTNTITCILWSGINEKNSRIYSSSRDTTIKIWNVYNSTLIYDFKGHKHWVNTLSINSERILKNGIYNLDTIINKTDIENHINKSKNIYNNFLKNQNHEKLVSGSDDGTLHLIECLKNDKYKTTKLLGHQKPVIHTQFSPNGKFIASSSFDKSIRIWSGIDGAYLAVFRGHVGPAYKIAWSIDNNYIISCSQDSTLKLWRINHLVPLLKKKEENDEQTKNEQESEQENEHKNEDYAKKTNSKDNDHANNQEDGEEKKKKKKKEKNDKIKSKIKTLLVDLPGHSDAVYAIDWSNDGKFVASGGKDKVLKIWSH
;
A
#
# COMPACT_ATOMS: atom_id res chain seq x y z
N MET A 1 -6.23 -49.68 -22.61
CA MET A 1 -5.96 -48.32 -23.11
C MET A 1 -6.94 -47.91 -24.21
N GLU A 2 -7.16 -48.71 -25.27
CA GLU A 2 -8.10 -48.34 -26.35
C GLU A 2 -9.55 -48.08 -25.87
N ASN A 3 -10.06 -48.85 -24.90
CA ASN A 3 -11.42 -48.66 -24.37
C ASN A 3 -11.63 -47.32 -23.63
N ASP A 4 -10.60 -46.71 -23.05
CA ASP A 4 -10.71 -45.38 -22.40
C ASP A 4 -10.67 -44.24 -23.43
N ILE A 5 -10.06 -44.46 -24.60
CA ILE A 5 -10.01 -43.47 -25.69
C ILE A 5 -11.40 -43.31 -26.31
N ASN A 6 -12.14 -44.41 -26.49
CA ASN A 6 -13.51 -44.41 -27.02
C ASN A 6 -14.58 -43.89 -26.04
N THR A 7 -14.27 -43.65 -24.76
CA THR A 7 -15.19 -42.98 -23.82
C THR A 7 -14.95 -41.47 -23.72
N LEU A 8 -13.75 -40.99 -24.05
CA LEU A 8 -13.38 -39.57 -24.07
C LEU A 8 -13.95 -38.80 -25.27
N THR A 9 -14.41 -39.50 -26.30
CA THR A 9 -15.05 -38.95 -27.52
C THR A 9 -16.58 -38.85 -27.41
N LYS A 10 -17.19 -39.33 -26.33
CA LYS A 10 -18.62 -39.16 -26.09
C LYS A 10 -18.94 -37.68 -25.78
N GLU A 11 -20.05 -37.20 -26.32
CA GLU A 11 -20.55 -35.84 -26.12
C GLU A 11 -21.70 -35.84 -25.10
N ILE A 12 -21.88 -34.72 -24.39
CA ILE A 12 -22.96 -34.51 -23.42
C ILE A 12 -23.57 -33.11 -23.62
N LEU A 13 -24.89 -33.03 -23.45
CA LEU A 13 -25.63 -31.76 -23.41
C LEU A 13 -25.41 -31.04 -22.08
N ILE A 14 -24.83 -29.84 -22.14
CA ILE A 14 -24.62 -28.97 -20.98
C ILE A 14 -25.40 -27.66 -21.11
N GLN A 15 -25.81 -27.09 -19.98
CA GLN A 15 -26.37 -25.75 -19.89
C GLN A 15 -25.63 -24.95 -18.81
N PHE A 16 -25.14 -23.76 -19.17
CA PHE A 16 -24.48 -22.89 -18.21
C PHE A 16 -25.49 -22.12 -17.36
N VAL A 17 -25.20 -22.06 -16.06
CA VAL A 17 -26.04 -21.41 -15.07
C VAL A 17 -25.16 -20.45 -14.26
N ASN A 18 -25.58 -19.19 -14.15
CA ASN A 18 -24.87 -18.20 -13.35
C ASN A 18 -25.09 -18.46 -11.85
N HIS A 19 -24.29 -17.83 -10.98
CA HIS A 19 -24.43 -17.96 -9.52
C HIS A 19 -25.84 -17.66 -8.97
N GLU A 20 -26.60 -16.78 -9.63
CA GLU A 20 -28.01 -16.45 -9.35
C GLU A 20 -29.04 -17.45 -9.92
N ASN A 21 -28.60 -18.64 -10.35
CA ASN A 21 -29.40 -19.68 -11.01
C ASN A 21 -30.05 -19.27 -12.37
N LYS A 22 -29.63 -18.16 -12.98
CA LYS A 22 -30.07 -17.74 -14.32
C LYS A 22 -29.26 -18.46 -15.41
N SER A 23 -29.94 -19.04 -16.40
CA SER A 23 -29.28 -19.68 -17.56
C SER A 23 -28.52 -18.67 -18.43
N THR A 24 -27.36 -19.08 -18.93
CA THR A 24 -26.46 -18.25 -19.74
C THR A 24 -26.26 -18.91 -21.10
N GLY A 25 -27.09 -18.51 -22.07
CA GLY A 25 -27.09 -19.07 -23.42
C GLY A 25 -27.94 -20.35 -23.58
N PRO A 26 -27.93 -20.94 -24.79
CA PRO A 26 -28.64 -22.17 -25.11
C PRO A 26 -27.96 -23.41 -24.48
N VAL A 27 -28.63 -24.56 -24.61
CA VAL A 27 -28.01 -25.88 -24.33
C VAL A 27 -27.01 -26.21 -25.45
N ILE A 28 -25.84 -26.71 -25.08
CA ILE A 28 -24.70 -26.92 -26.00
C ILE A 28 -24.19 -28.35 -25.82
N ASN A 29 -23.85 -29.00 -26.92
CA ASN A 29 -23.26 -30.33 -26.91
C ASN A 29 -21.72 -30.23 -26.83
N VAL A 30 -21.11 -30.94 -25.88
CA VAL A 30 -19.70 -30.77 -25.51
C VAL A 30 -19.04 -32.12 -25.23
N PRO A 31 -17.80 -32.37 -25.71
CA PRO A 31 -17.10 -33.63 -25.46
C PRO A 31 -16.71 -33.81 -23.98
N LEU A 32 -16.81 -35.04 -23.47
CA LEU A 32 -16.44 -35.42 -22.10
C LEU A 32 -14.96 -35.17 -21.74
N SER A 33 -14.10 -35.06 -22.75
CA SER A 33 -12.70 -34.68 -22.64
C SER A 33 -12.46 -33.18 -22.41
N ILE A 34 -13.51 -32.33 -22.37
CA ILE A 34 -13.34 -30.89 -22.19
C ILE A 34 -12.65 -30.58 -20.85
N THR A 35 -11.63 -29.71 -20.95
CA THR A 35 -10.88 -29.16 -19.82
C THR A 35 -11.58 -27.92 -19.28
N LYS A 36 -11.22 -27.52 -18.07
CA LYS A 36 -11.65 -26.27 -17.46
C LYS A 36 -11.40 -25.03 -18.34
N ASP A 37 -10.21 -24.89 -18.91
CA ASP A 37 -9.82 -23.72 -19.71
C ASP A 37 -10.70 -23.57 -20.97
N ASN A 38 -11.11 -24.68 -21.59
CA ASN A 38 -12.01 -24.68 -22.75
C ASN A 38 -13.45 -24.29 -22.35
N LEU A 39 -13.91 -24.65 -21.14
CA LEU A 39 -15.20 -24.20 -20.61
C LEU A 39 -15.19 -22.69 -20.28
N ASP A 40 -14.06 -22.17 -19.79
CA ASP A 40 -13.85 -20.73 -19.58
C ASP A 40 -13.96 -19.96 -20.92
N GLU A 41 -13.26 -20.40 -21.96
CA GLU A 41 -13.34 -19.81 -23.31
C GLU A 41 -14.79 -19.82 -23.84
N LEU A 42 -15.48 -20.95 -23.72
CA LEU A 42 -16.83 -21.13 -24.25
C LEU A 42 -17.88 -20.25 -23.52
N ILE A 43 -17.78 -20.05 -22.20
CA ILE A 43 -18.64 -19.08 -21.48
C ILE A 43 -18.34 -17.64 -21.89
N ASN A 44 -17.06 -17.29 -22.02
CA ASN A 44 -16.69 -15.94 -22.43
C ASN A 44 -17.18 -15.66 -23.86
N ASP A 45 -17.18 -16.65 -24.75
CA ASP A 45 -17.77 -16.55 -26.10
C ASP A 45 -19.31 -16.55 -26.13
N LEU A 46 -19.98 -17.21 -25.19
CA LEU A 46 -21.44 -17.08 -25.04
C LEU A 46 -21.84 -15.70 -24.53
N LYS A 47 -21.10 -15.15 -23.56
CA LYS A 47 -21.29 -13.76 -23.12
C LYS A 47 -21.02 -12.77 -24.25
N LYS A 48 -19.99 -13.02 -25.08
CA LYS A 48 -19.68 -12.24 -26.30
C LYS A 48 -20.82 -12.20 -27.34
N LYS A 49 -21.79 -13.12 -27.25
CA LYS A 49 -22.93 -13.22 -28.18
C LYS A 49 -24.27 -12.80 -27.57
N SER A 50 -24.34 -12.46 -26.29
CA SER A 50 -25.58 -12.00 -25.66
C SER A 50 -25.74 -10.48 -25.79
N ASP A 51 -26.92 -10.01 -26.22
CA ASP A 51 -27.20 -8.62 -26.67
C ASP A 51 -26.95 -7.49 -25.65
N ASN A 52 -26.62 -7.79 -24.39
CA ASN A 52 -26.20 -6.80 -23.40
C ASN A 52 -24.72 -6.40 -23.58
N PHE A 53 -24.31 -6.11 -24.81
CA PHE A 53 -22.90 -6.03 -25.16
C PHE A 53 -22.32 -4.61 -25.04
N ILE A 54 -21.55 -4.39 -23.97
CA ILE A 54 -20.65 -3.23 -23.83
C ILE A 54 -19.25 -3.67 -24.28
N GLU A 55 -18.70 -3.02 -25.32
CA GLU A 55 -17.43 -3.42 -25.96
C GLU A 55 -16.21 -3.44 -25.00
N ASP A 56 -16.28 -2.72 -23.88
CA ASP A 56 -15.20 -2.61 -22.87
C ASP A 56 -15.11 -3.79 -21.88
N ASP A 57 -16.12 -4.68 -21.78
CA ASP A 57 -16.03 -5.91 -20.96
C ASP A 57 -15.35 -7.09 -21.71
N SER A 58 -14.60 -6.79 -22.78
CA SER A 58 -13.93 -7.73 -23.70
C SER A 58 -12.68 -8.42 -23.14
N GLU A 59 -12.68 -8.82 -21.87
CA GLU A 59 -11.57 -9.55 -21.27
C GLU A 59 -12.01 -10.84 -20.57
N ASP A 60 -11.55 -11.98 -21.09
CA ASP A 60 -11.89 -13.31 -20.61
C ASP A 60 -11.69 -13.44 -19.09
N VAL A 61 -12.73 -13.97 -18.43
CA VAL A 61 -12.78 -14.23 -16.99
C VAL A 61 -12.66 -15.73 -16.77
N ASN A 62 -11.84 -16.14 -15.81
CA ASN A 62 -11.73 -17.54 -15.41
C ASN A 62 -12.83 -17.88 -14.40
N TYR A 63 -13.45 -19.06 -14.52
CA TYR A 63 -14.52 -19.52 -13.65
C TYR A 63 -14.16 -20.83 -12.94
N SER A 64 -14.78 -21.08 -11.80
CA SER A 64 -14.89 -22.39 -11.19
C SER A 64 -16.26 -22.98 -11.53
N PHE A 65 -16.27 -24.28 -11.80
CA PHE A 65 -17.46 -24.98 -12.24
C PHE A 65 -17.94 -25.96 -11.17
N MET A 66 -19.26 -25.95 -10.94
CA MET A 66 -19.96 -26.93 -10.15
C MET A 66 -21.05 -27.56 -11.01
N ILE A 67 -21.02 -28.90 -11.12
CA ILE A 67 -22.03 -29.66 -11.84
C ILE A 67 -23.19 -29.93 -10.87
N ASN A 68 -24.41 -29.57 -11.28
CA ASN A 68 -25.68 -29.79 -10.56
C ASN A 68 -25.60 -29.41 -9.06
N ASP A 69 -25.03 -28.24 -8.76
CA ASP A 69 -24.81 -27.67 -7.40
C ASP A 69 -24.02 -28.55 -6.41
N LYS A 70 -23.46 -29.71 -6.82
CA LYS A 70 -22.90 -30.72 -5.91
C LYS A 70 -21.44 -31.11 -6.18
N LEU A 71 -20.98 -31.05 -7.43
CA LEU A 71 -19.70 -31.63 -7.84
C LEU A 71 -18.74 -30.55 -8.39
N PRO A 72 -17.65 -30.20 -7.69
CA PRO A 72 -16.67 -29.26 -8.20
C PRO A 72 -15.85 -29.91 -9.33
N LEU A 73 -15.74 -29.22 -10.47
CA LEU A 73 -14.89 -29.65 -11.59
C LEU A 73 -13.40 -29.50 -11.19
N LYS A 74 -12.65 -30.59 -11.25
CA LYS A 74 -11.20 -30.58 -10.99
C LYS A 74 -10.40 -30.29 -12.25
N ASN A 75 -10.19 -31.31 -13.08
CA ASN A 75 -9.38 -31.23 -14.30
C ASN A 75 -10.25 -31.33 -15.55
N ASN A 76 -10.93 -32.48 -15.72
CA ASN A 76 -11.78 -32.79 -16.87
C ASN A 76 -13.21 -33.12 -16.44
N LEU A 77 -14.16 -32.94 -17.37
CA LEU A 77 -15.57 -33.26 -17.17
C LEU A 77 -15.79 -34.78 -16.91
N TYR A 78 -15.13 -35.66 -17.68
CA TYR A 78 -15.17 -37.12 -17.51
C TYR A 78 -14.80 -37.59 -16.10
N GLU A 79 -13.71 -37.08 -15.51
CA GLU A 79 -13.24 -37.48 -14.19
C GLU A 79 -14.26 -37.13 -13.08
N SER A 80 -14.99 -36.04 -13.27
CA SER A 80 -16.00 -35.53 -12.33
C SER A 80 -17.34 -36.30 -12.44
N ILE A 81 -17.65 -36.83 -13.63
CA ILE A 81 -18.89 -37.56 -13.94
C ILE A 81 -18.76 -39.07 -13.65
N LYS A 82 -17.58 -39.68 -13.89
CA LYS A 82 -17.34 -41.13 -13.83
C LYS A 82 -17.79 -41.81 -12.54
N ASN A 83 -17.80 -41.09 -11.42
CA ASN A 83 -18.15 -41.63 -10.09
C ASN A 83 -19.65 -41.52 -9.73
N ASN A 84 -20.49 -40.91 -10.57
CA ASN A 84 -21.84 -40.47 -10.18
C ASN A 84 -23.01 -41.07 -10.99
N ASN A 85 -22.79 -42.08 -11.85
CA ASN A 85 -23.84 -42.79 -12.61
C ASN A 85 -24.84 -41.86 -13.35
N ILE A 86 -24.35 -40.75 -13.91
CA ILE A 86 -25.16 -39.79 -14.68
C ILE A 86 -25.41 -40.38 -16.09
N SER A 87 -26.64 -40.30 -16.59
CA SER A 87 -26.97 -40.75 -17.95
C SER A 87 -26.35 -39.82 -18.99
N SER A 88 -25.95 -40.37 -20.14
CA SER A 88 -25.47 -39.56 -21.28
C SER A 88 -26.57 -38.73 -21.96
N GLU A 89 -27.84 -38.96 -21.60
CA GLU A 89 -29.00 -38.26 -22.16
C GLU A 89 -29.49 -37.08 -21.29
N ASP A 90 -28.98 -36.95 -20.06
CA ASP A 90 -29.39 -35.89 -19.13
C ASP A 90 -28.69 -34.55 -19.44
N ILE A 91 -29.45 -33.45 -19.40
CA ILE A 91 -28.89 -32.09 -19.52
C ILE A 91 -28.18 -31.72 -18.21
N LEU A 92 -26.86 -31.54 -18.29
CA LEU A 92 -26.05 -31.13 -17.14
C LEU A 92 -26.07 -29.62 -16.94
N SER A 93 -26.57 -29.20 -15.77
CA SER A 93 -26.42 -27.81 -15.34
C SER A 93 -25.00 -27.58 -14.80
N ILE A 94 -24.21 -26.80 -15.55
CA ILE A 94 -22.88 -26.36 -15.10
C ILE A 94 -23.03 -24.95 -14.54
N LYS A 95 -23.05 -24.88 -13.21
CA LYS A 95 -23.04 -23.61 -12.50
C LYS A 95 -21.62 -23.07 -12.45
N TYR A 96 -21.45 -21.81 -12.83
CA TYR A 96 -20.14 -21.17 -12.87
C TYR A 96 -20.04 -20.01 -11.89
N PHE A 97 -18.86 -19.85 -11.28
CA PHE A 97 -18.54 -18.74 -10.37
C PHE A 97 -17.23 -18.09 -10.84
N PRO A 98 -17.12 -16.75 -10.90
CA PRO A 98 -15.86 -16.10 -11.29
C PRO A 98 -14.76 -16.38 -10.24
N LEU A 99 -13.64 -16.95 -10.68
CA LEU A 99 -12.48 -17.22 -9.81
C LEU A 99 -11.66 -15.96 -9.52
N ASN A 100 -11.65 -15.01 -10.46
CA ASN A 100 -11.23 -13.65 -10.16
C ASN A 100 -12.34 -12.98 -9.36
N ILE A 101 -12.32 -13.17 -8.03
CA ILE A 101 -13.28 -12.56 -7.10
C ILE A 101 -13.33 -11.03 -7.33
N PHE A 102 -12.19 -10.42 -7.67
CA PHE A 102 -12.13 -9.06 -8.20
C PHE A 102 -11.13 -8.97 -9.36
N LYS A 103 -11.54 -8.29 -10.44
CA LYS A 103 -10.70 -7.86 -11.55
C LYS A 103 -10.86 -6.36 -11.69
N VAL A 104 -9.76 -5.63 -11.81
CA VAL A 104 -9.78 -4.17 -11.89
C VAL A 104 -10.26 -3.78 -13.29
N LYS A 105 -11.25 -2.88 -13.38
CA LYS A 105 -11.68 -2.35 -14.68
C LYS A 105 -10.62 -1.39 -15.24
N LYS A 106 -10.49 -1.39 -16.57
CA LYS A 106 -9.55 -0.56 -17.32
C LYS A 106 -9.91 0.93 -17.16
N ILE A 107 -9.05 1.70 -16.50
CA ILE A 107 -9.21 3.15 -16.34
C ILE A 107 -9.04 3.83 -17.70
N ASN A 108 -10.02 4.63 -18.10
CA ASN A 108 -10.16 5.21 -19.44
C ASN A 108 -10.38 6.74 -19.42
N ASN A 109 -10.94 7.30 -18.34
CA ASN A 109 -11.50 8.64 -18.30
C ASN A 109 -11.04 9.42 -17.06
N CYS A 110 -10.98 10.75 -17.18
CA CYS A 110 -10.80 11.66 -16.04
C CYS A 110 -12.18 12.07 -15.53
N ASN A 111 -12.62 11.49 -14.41
CA ASN A 111 -13.93 11.78 -13.84
C ASN A 111 -14.00 13.18 -13.25
N SER A 112 -12.94 13.57 -12.54
CA SER A 112 -12.91 14.82 -11.79
C SER A 112 -11.54 15.46 -11.73
N THR A 113 -11.57 16.78 -11.75
CA THR A 113 -10.42 17.67 -11.72
C THR A 113 -10.63 18.60 -10.52
N LEU A 114 -9.87 18.38 -9.46
CA LEU A 114 -10.04 18.97 -8.13
C LEU A 114 -9.01 20.10 -7.91
N PRO A 115 -9.40 21.37 -8.06
CA PRO A 115 -8.52 22.52 -7.86
C PRO A 115 -8.35 22.84 -6.37
N GLY A 116 -7.26 23.53 -6.03
CA GLY A 116 -7.13 24.21 -4.73
C GLY A 116 -5.70 24.38 -4.23
N HIS A 117 -4.76 23.54 -4.67
CA HIS A 117 -3.34 23.80 -4.41
C HIS A 117 -2.89 25.03 -5.20
N THR A 118 -2.05 25.87 -4.58
CA THR A 118 -1.54 27.11 -5.20
C THR A 118 -0.16 26.91 -5.83
N ASN A 119 0.48 25.76 -5.56
CA ASN A 119 1.73 25.31 -6.15
C ASN A 119 1.65 23.83 -6.57
N SER A 120 2.75 23.30 -7.11
CA SER A 120 2.86 21.94 -7.65
C SER A 120 2.60 20.88 -6.60
N ILE A 121 1.81 19.87 -6.95
CA ILE A 121 1.59 18.67 -6.11
C ILE A 121 2.83 17.77 -6.25
N LEU A 122 3.49 17.49 -5.13
CA LEU A 122 4.75 16.74 -5.08
C LEU A 122 4.55 15.28 -4.70
N CYS A 123 3.55 15.00 -3.86
CA CYS A 123 3.25 13.66 -3.37
C CYS A 123 1.75 13.48 -3.17
N LEU A 124 1.29 12.23 -3.31
CA LEU A 124 -0.09 11.84 -3.01
C LEU A 124 -0.13 10.38 -2.55
N ALA A 125 -1.14 10.04 -1.74
CA ALA A 125 -1.37 8.68 -1.28
C ALA A 125 -2.87 8.43 -1.07
N PHE A 126 -3.38 7.29 -1.55
CA PHE A 126 -4.69 6.78 -1.13
C PHE A 126 -4.62 6.23 0.30
N SER A 127 -5.73 6.37 1.02
CA SER A 127 -5.95 5.69 2.29
C SER A 127 -6.06 4.17 2.10
N PRO A 128 -5.71 3.35 3.11
CA PRO A 128 -5.81 1.90 2.99
C PRO A 128 -7.22 1.38 2.68
N ASN A 129 -8.25 2.10 3.16
CA ASN A 129 -9.66 1.79 2.91
C ASN A 129 -10.23 2.41 1.62
N SER A 130 -9.41 3.13 0.83
CA SER A 130 -9.80 3.83 -0.41
C SER A 130 -10.91 4.90 -0.30
N SER A 131 -11.29 5.36 0.90
CA SER A 131 -12.28 6.45 1.05
C SER A 131 -11.66 7.85 1.05
N HIS A 132 -10.39 7.97 1.44
CA HIS A 132 -9.69 9.24 1.57
C HIS A 132 -8.43 9.27 0.71
N LEU A 133 -8.05 10.46 0.28
CA LEU A 133 -6.86 10.73 -0.50
C LEU A 133 -6.18 11.95 0.11
N ALA A 134 -4.86 11.90 0.27
CA ALA A 134 -4.10 13.03 0.77
C ALA A 134 -3.05 13.47 -0.26
N THR A 135 -2.88 14.78 -0.42
CA THR A 135 -1.95 15.41 -1.36
C THR A 135 -1.05 16.42 -0.64
N GLY A 136 0.27 16.31 -0.84
CA GLY A 136 1.26 17.27 -0.36
C GLY A 136 1.80 18.11 -1.51
N SER A 137 1.95 19.42 -1.28
CA SER A 137 2.27 20.42 -2.30
C SER A 137 3.44 21.31 -1.87
N GLY A 138 4.07 21.96 -2.86
CA GLY A 138 5.02 23.06 -2.64
C GLY A 138 4.37 24.38 -2.21
N ASP A 139 3.08 24.39 -1.86
CA ASP A 139 2.38 25.52 -1.22
C ASP A 139 2.39 25.40 0.32
N ASN A 140 3.17 24.46 0.84
CA ASN A 140 3.34 24.15 2.27
C ASN A 140 2.05 23.63 2.93
N THR A 141 1.04 23.24 2.13
CA THR A 141 -0.19 22.63 2.63
C THR A 141 -0.30 21.16 2.26
N VAL A 142 -0.97 20.41 3.14
CA VAL A 142 -1.50 19.08 2.83
C VAL A 142 -3.01 19.19 2.72
N ARG A 143 -3.59 18.65 1.65
CA ARG A 143 -5.04 18.58 1.50
C ARG A 143 -5.50 17.14 1.66
N LEU A 144 -6.59 16.98 2.38
CA LEU A 144 -7.30 15.72 2.54
C LEU A 144 -8.60 15.80 1.73
N TRP A 145 -8.89 14.78 0.96
CA TRP A 145 -10.02 14.69 0.04
C TRP A 145 -10.85 13.43 0.35
N ASP A 146 -12.17 13.53 0.26
CA ASP A 146 -13.05 12.37 0.18
C ASP A 146 -13.19 11.96 -1.29
N ILE A 147 -12.92 10.70 -1.60
CA ILE A 147 -12.95 10.19 -2.97
C ILE A 147 -14.39 9.94 -3.44
N ASN A 148 -15.31 9.67 -2.50
CA ASN A 148 -16.69 9.32 -2.82
C ASN A 148 -17.50 10.56 -3.21
N SER A 149 -17.43 11.62 -2.40
CA SER A 149 -18.02 12.93 -2.74
C SER A 149 -17.14 13.78 -3.65
N GLN A 150 -15.85 13.44 -3.80
CA GLN A 150 -14.87 14.20 -4.58
C GLN A 150 -14.68 15.64 -4.07
N THR A 151 -14.80 15.82 -2.75
CA THR A 151 -14.68 17.14 -2.08
C THR A 151 -13.44 17.21 -1.18
N PRO A 152 -12.87 18.41 -0.95
CA PRO A 152 -11.84 18.60 0.07
C PRO A 152 -12.47 18.50 1.47
N ILE A 153 -11.95 17.60 2.30
CA ILE A 153 -12.31 17.47 3.73
C ILE A 153 -11.61 18.57 4.54
N ALA A 154 -10.29 18.70 4.37
CA ALA A 154 -9.45 19.59 5.17
C ALA A 154 -8.26 20.14 4.38
N THR A 155 -7.81 21.34 4.74
CA THR A 155 -6.54 21.94 4.29
C THR A 155 -5.67 22.19 5.50
N LEU A 156 -4.59 21.42 5.61
CA LEU A 156 -3.65 21.38 6.71
C LEU A 156 -2.51 22.36 6.40
N LYS A 157 -2.22 23.29 7.32
CA LYS A 157 -1.31 24.44 7.08
C LYS A 157 -0.16 24.50 8.09
N ASP A 158 0.10 23.40 8.78
CA ASP A 158 1.04 23.34 9.90
C ASP A 158 2.49 23.17 9.45
N HIS A 159 2.73 22.89 8.16
CA HIS A 159 4.06 22.89 7.55
C HIS A 159 4.48 24.30 7.13
N THR A 160 5.75 24.64 7.36
CA THR A 160 6.30 25.96 7.00
C THR A 160 7.05 25.99 5.66
N ASP A 161 7.25 24.82 5.03
CA ASP A 161 7.98 24.63 3.78
C ASP A 161 7.40 23.42 2.99
N TRP A 162 7.93 23.11 1.81
CA TRP A 162 7.37 22.14 0.86
C TRP A 162 7.15 20.76 1.46
N VAL A 163 5.97 20.17 1.21
CA VAL A 163 5.64 18.81 1.66
C VAL A 163 6.17 17.78 0.67
N LEU A 164 7.10 16.94 1.13
CA LEU A 164 7.82 15.96 0.31
C LEU A 164 7.20 14.56 0.33
N SER A 165 6.58 14.17 1.45
CA SER A 165 5.95 12.85 1.59
C SER A 165 4.70 12.91 2.45
N VAL A 166 3.73 12.07 2.09
CA VAL A 166 2.44 11.90 2.75
C VAL A 166 2.15 10.40 2.79
N LEU A 167 1.81 9.88 3.96
CA LEU A 167 1.58 8.46 4.20
C LEU A 167 0.44 8.26 5.19
N PHE A 168 -0.51 7.39 4.85
CA PHE A 168 -1.53 6.91 5.78
C PHE A 168 -1.01 5.73 6.61
N SER A 169 -1.43 5.62 7.87
CA SER A 169 -1.16 4.46 8.71
C SER A 169 -1.93 3.22 8.22
N PRO A 170 -1.40 1.99 8.37
CA PRO A 170 -2.07 0.76 7.90
C PRO A 170 -3.44 0.46 8.55
N ASP A 171 -3.75 1.09 9.70
CA ASP A 171 -5.07 1.05 10.36
C ASP A 171 -6.03 2.16 9.92
N ASN A 172 -5.59 3.03 9.00
CA ASN A 172 -6.31 4.19 8.49
C ASN A 172 -6.73 5.24 9.56
N LYS A 173 -6.08 5.29 10.73
CA LYS A 173 -6.39 6.29 11.77
C LYS A 173 -5.53 7.56 11.72
N PHE A 174 -4.30 7.44 11.22
CA PHE A 174 -3.32 8.53 11.23
C PHE A 174 -2.84 8.85 9.82
N LEU A 175 -2.65 10.14 9.56
CA LEU A 175 -1.96 10.67 8.40
C LEU A 175 -0.64 11.26 8.87
N ALA A 176 0.48 10.76 8.38
CA ALA A 176 1.81 11.33 8.64
C ALA A 176 2.31 12.07 7.39
N THR A 177 2.90 13.25 7.61
CA THR A 177 3.37 14.13 6.55
C THR A 177 4.73 14.72 6.91
N THR A 178 5.58 14.93 5.90
CA THR A 178 6.93 15.48 6.08
C THR A 178 7.27 16.50 5.02
N GLY A 179 8.01 17.53 5.41
CA GLY A 179 8.49 18.55 4.49
C GLY A 179 9.96 18.92 4.66
N MET A 180 10.32 19.97 3.93
CA MET A 180 11.63 20.63 4.05
C MET A 180 11.80 21.33 5.41
N ASP A 181 10.70 21.61 6.13
CA ASP A 181 10.64 22.21 7.46
C ASP A 181 11.17 21.32 8.61
N LYS A 182 11.70 20.13 8.29
CA LYS A 182 12.35 19.17 9.20
C LYS A 182 11.40 18.47 10.17
N ASN A 183 10.10 18.80 10.13
CA ASN A 183 9.11 18.29 11.06
C ASN A 183 8.33 17.13 10.43
N VAL A 184 7.81 16.26 11.29
CA VAL A 184 6.81 15.25 10.90
C VAL A 184 5.50 15.61 11.57
N CYS A 185 4.49 16.00 10.78
CA CYS A 185 3.16 16.30 11.32
C CYS A 185 2.27 15.06 11.26
N ILE A 186 1.49 14.84 12.32
CA ILE A 186 0.55 13.73 12.45
C ILE A 186 -0.86 14.30 12.59
N TYR A 187 -1.78 13.83 11.76
CA TYR A 187 -3.19 14.21 11.77
C TYR A 187 -4.09 12.99 11.96
N ASP A 188 -5.31 13.22 12.46
CA ASP A 188 -6.41 12.28 12.36
C ASP A 188 -6.95 12.25 10.92
N THR A 189 -7.10 11.05 10.35
CA THR A 189 -7.53 10.84 8.95
C THR A 189 -8.97 11.23 8.69
N HIS A 190 -9.84 11.26 9.71
CA HIS A 190 -11.25 11.55 9.52
C HIS A 190 -11.59 13.03 9.73
N THR A 191 -10.91 13.70 10.67
CA THR A 191 -11.17 15.12 10.99
C THR A 191 -10.16 16.08 10.36
N GLY A 192 -8.99 15.59 9.92
CA GLY A 192 -7.87 16.44 9.54
C GLY A 192 -7.27 17.22 10.71
N LYS A 193 -7.62 16.91 11.97
CA LYS A 193 -7.07 17.62 13.12
C LYS A 193 -5.62 17.21 13.36
N LEU A 194 -4.73 18.19 13.53
CA LEU A 194 -3.36 17.98 14.00
C LEU A 194 -3.39 17.33 15.40
N LEU A 195 -2.69 16.20 15.54
CA LEU A 195 -2.54 15.45 16.78
C LEU A 195 -1.18 15.69 17.43
N ASN A 196 -0.11 15.69 16.63
CA ASN A 196 1.26 15.82 17.14
C ASN A 196 2.22 16.35 16.05
N ILE A 197 3.31 17.00 16.47
CA ILE A 197 4.43 17.38 15.62
C ILE A 197 5.69 16.74 16.18
N LEU A 198 6.26 15.79 15.44
CA LEU A 198 7.51 15.13 15.80
C LEU A 198 8.67 16.01 15.33
N THR A 199 9.48 16.46 16.30
CA THR A 199 10.62 17.35 16.05
C THR A 199 11.94 16.62 16.33
N GLY A 200 13.04 17.16 15.78
CA GLY A 200 14.40 16.74 16.16
C GLY A 200 15.34 16.40 15.01
N HIS A 201 14.84 16.18 13.79
CA HIS A 201 15.69 16.09 12.60
C HIS A 201 16.48 17.38 12.38
N LYS A 202 17.74 17.25 11.96
CA LYS A 202 18.64 18.42 11.79
C LYS A 202 18.44 19.12 10.44
N LYS A 203 17.91 18.40 9.45
CA LYS A 203 17.68 18.82 8.07
C LYS A 203 16.34 18.27 7.56
N GLU A 204 15.97 18.64 6.33
CA GLU A 204 14.75 18.21 5.64
C GLU A 204 14.47 16.69 5.76
N VAL A 205 13.20 16.32 6.00
CA VAL A 205 12.76 14.91 6.10
C VAL A 205 12.19 14.47 4.76
N THR A 206 12.77 13.42 4.18
CA THR A 206 12.54 13.02 2.79
C THR A 206 11.52 11.89 2.66
N THR A 207 11.42 11.02 3.68
CA THR A 207 10.68 9.75 3.57
C THR A 207 10.15 9.27 4.92
N LEU A 208 9.02 8.58 4.88
CA LEU A 208 8.28 8.02 6.01
C LEU A 208 7.98 6.54 5.79
N CYS A 209 7.91 5.77 6.88
CA CYS A 209 7.32 4.43 6.86
C CYS A 209 6.73 4.08 8.23
N PHE A 210 5.46 3.67 8.29
CA PHE A 210 4.83 3.17 9.52
C PHE A 210 5.29 1.77 9.87
N GLU A 211 5.25 1.44 11.16
CA GLU A 211 5.32 0.05 11.61
C GLU A 211 4.13 -0.76 11.06
N PRO A 212 4.39 -1.92 10.42
CA PRO A 212 3.34 -2.83 9.97
C PRO A 212 2.40 -3.27 11.10
N LEU A 213 1.09 -3.26 10.84
CA LEU A 213 0.06 -3.53 11.84
C LEU A 213 0.26 -4.86 12.58
N HIS A 214 0.71 -5.89 11.87
CA HIS A 214 0.87 -7.24 12.41
C HIS A 214 2.01 -7.38 13.43
N LEU A 215 2.90 -6.39 13.54
CA LEU A 215 3.98 -6.33 14.53
C LEU A 215 3.52 -5.72 15.87
N LEU A 216 2.36 -5.06 15.92
CA LEU A 216 1.83 -4.45 17.13
C LEU A 216 1.40 -5.52 18.16
N LYS A 217 1.69 -5.25 19.43
CA LYS A 217 1.27 -6.08 20.57
C LYS A 217 -0.06 -5.63 21.13
N GLU A 218 -0.82 -6.54 21.72
CA GLU A 218 -2.01 -6.22 22.52
C GLU A 218 -1.67 -5.28 23.69
N THR A 219 -0.47 -5.40 24.29
CA THR A 219 0.03 -4.48 25.33
C THR A 219 0.18 -3.03 24.87
N ASN A 220 0.25 -2.79 23.55
CA ASN A 220 0.34 -1.46 22.94
C ASN A 220 -1.05 -0.86 22.69
N ILE A 221 -2.13 -1.61 22.93
CA ILE A 221 -3.52 -1.17 22.83
C ILE A 221 -4.01 -0.78 24.24
N LYS A 222 -3.96 0.52 24.55
CA LYS A 222 -4.56 1.03 25.79
C LYS A 222 -6.06 1.28 25.56
N LYS A 223 -6.91 0.48 26.21
CA LYS A 223 -8.34 0.77 26.35
C LYS A 223 -8.50 1.95 27.33
N ASN A 224 -9.18 3.02 26.93
CA ASN A 224 -9.62 4.04 27.89
C ASN A 224 -10.67 3.42 28.81
N ILE A 225 -10.30 3.16 30.07
CA ILE A 225 -11.29 2.99 31.14
C ILE A 225 -11.88 4.39 31.40
N PRO A 226 -13.21 4.59 31.35
CA PRO A 226 -13.79 5.89 31.63
C PRO A 226 -13.59 6.26 33.10
N GLU A 227 -12.64 7.15 33.38
CA GLU A 227 -12.42 7.70 34.71
C GLU A 227 -13.66 8.50 35.15
N LYS A 228 -14.47 7.89 36.03
CA LYS A 228 -15.48 8.62 36.79
C LYS A 228 -14.77 9.65 37.67
N LYS A 229 -14.85 10.93 37.28
CA LYS A 229 -14.39 12.08 38.09
C LYS A 229 -15.00 12.01 39.49
N LYS A 230 -14.23 11.55 40.49
CA LYS A 230 -14.52 11.84 41.90
C LYS A 230 -14.14 13.30 42.18
N GLN A 231 -15.05 14.22 41.89
CA GLN A 231 -14.97 15.55 42.49
C GLN A 231 -15.12 15.39 44.01
N LYS A 232 -14.08 15.77 44.77
CA LYS A 232 -14.21 15.97 46.21
C LYS A 232 -15.21 17.12 46.45
N LYS A 233 -16.32 16.82 47.12
CA LYS A 233 -16.99 17.79 47.99
C LYS A 233 -16.45 17.56 49.40
N GLU A 234 -15.51 18.38 49.82
CA GLU A 234 -15.18 18.55 51.23
C GLU A 234 -15.88 19.85 51.68
N GLN A 235 -16.97 19.71 52.42
CA GLN A 235 -17.54 20.77 53.24
C GLN A 235 -17.52 20.28 54.69
N HIS A 236 -16.88 21.11 55.53
CA HIS A 236 -17.02 21.22 56.98
C HIS A 236 -17.53 20.01 57.77
N GLU A 237 -16.63 19.42 58.56
CA GLU A 237 -16.90 19.17 59.98
C GLU A 237 -15.58 19.25 60.76
N ALA A 238 -15.61 19.87 61.94
CA ALA A 238 -14.44 20.13 62.77
C ALA A 238 -14.41 19.19 63.99
N PRO A 239 -13.22 18.83 64.50
CA PRO A 239 -13.09 18.36 65.86
C PRO A 239 -12.32 19.37 66.74
N ASN A 240 -12.91 19.70 67.88
CA ASN A 240 -12.25 20.43 68.96
C ASN A 240 -11.45 19.47 69.87
N ASP A 241 -10.49 20.08 70.58
CA ASP A 241 -10.03 19.72 71.93
C ASP A 241 -9.17 18.44 72.19
N LYS A 242 -7.91 18.76 72.53
CA LYS A 242 -7.22 18.46 73.81
C LYS A 242 -6.25 17.27 73.94
N ASN A 243 -5.03 17.72 74.30
CA ASN A 243 -4.16 17.25 75.39
C ASN A 243 -2.99 16.28 75.12
N ASN A 244 -1.78 16.86 75.26
CA ASN A 244 -0.66 16.39 76.10
C ASN A 244 0.09 15.10 75.67
N LYS A 245 1.42 14.96 75.85
CA LYS A 245 2.50 15.81 76.45
C LYS A 245 3.87 15.14 76.15
N ILE A 246 4.97 15.91 76.06
CA ILE A 246 6.35 15.61 76.60
C ILE A 246 7.06 14.32 76.07
N LYS A 247 8.35 14.20 75.73
CA LYS A 247 9.61 14.99 75.61
C LYS A 247 10.49 14.17 74.62
N ASN A 248 11.73 14.47 74.19
CA ASN A 248 12.77 15.51 74.37
C ASN A 248 13.47 15.63 72.97
N GLY A 249 14.54 16.38 72.67
CA GLY A 249 15.27 17.46 73.34
C GLY A 249 16.71 17.54 72.82
N ASN A 250 17.18 18.77 72.55
CA ASN A 250 18.59 19.20 72.46
C ASN A 250 19.42 18.62 71.29
N GLU A 251 20.34 19.34 70.64
CA GLU A 251 20.70 20.78 70.58
C GLU A 251 21.30 20.99 69.15
N GLU A 252 21.83 22.11 68.67
CA GLU A 252 22.42 23.32 69.30
C GLU A 252 21.96 24.58 68.51
N GLU A 253 22.89 25.36 67.93
CA GLU A 253 22.64 26.71 67.38
C GLU A 253 23.35 26.99 66.04
N SER A 254 22.73 27.79 65.17
CA SER A 254 23.21 29.15 64.85
C SER A 254 22.32 29.84 63.81
N ASN A 255 21.92 31.08 64.11
CA ASN A 255 21.22 31.99 63.19
C ASN A 255 22.10 33.21 62.91
N ILE A 256 22.02 33.78 61.71
CA ILE A 256 21.61 35.19 61.45
C ILE A 256 21.90 35.57 59.97
N ASN A 257 20.79 35.72 59.25
CA ASN A 257 20.44 36.71 58.23
C ASN A 257 21.17 36.88 56.88
N GLU A 258 20.31 36.77 55.85
CA GLU A 258 20.09 37.73 54.77
C GLU A 258 21.14 37.86 53.64
N ASN A 259 20.78 37.30 52.48
CA ASN A 259 20.26 38.13 51.40
C ASN A 259 19.41 37.34 50.39
N LYS A 260 18.24 37.87 50.02
CA LYS A 260 17.44 37.39 48.89
C LYS A 260 17.86 38.19 47.65
N ASN A 261 18.19 37.50 46.55
CA ASN A 261 18.16 38.11 45.22
C ASN A 261 17.62 37.11 44.19
N LEU A 262 16.35 37.30 43.82
CA LEU A 262 15.74 36.74 42.62
C LEU A 262 15.88 37.77 41.51
N VAL A 263 16.56 37.41 40.41
CA VAL A 263 16.68 38.28 39.23
C VAL A 263 15.68 37.82 38.17
N ASN A 264 14.58 38.56 38.03
CA ASN A 264 13.73 38.53 36.84
C ASN A 264 14.07 39.75 35.96
N VAL A 265 14.00 39.58 34.64
CA VAL A 265 14.45 40.57 33.64
C VAL A 265 13.30 40.89 32.66
N THR A 266 13.30 42.10 32.09
CA THR A 266 12.33 42.69 31.12
C THR A 266 10.97 43.09 31.72
N ASN A 267 10.33 44.24 31.39
CA ASN A 267 10.64 45.41 30.54
C ASN A 267 9.83 46.63 31.05
N PRO A 268 10.20 47.88 30.69
CA PRO A 268 9.21 48.95 30.55
C PRO A 268 9.33 49.75 29.23
N PHE A 269 8.18 50.04 28.61
CA PHE A 269 8.00 51.11 27.60
C PHE A 269 7.45 52.37 28.28
N PRO A 270 7.86 53.58 27.86
CA PRO A 270 7.13 54.81 28.14
C PRO A 270 6.69 55.52 26.84
N ASP A 271 5.38 55.70 26.65
CA ASP A 271 4.84 56.62 25.63
C ASP A 271 4.58 58.01 26.25
N ASN A 272 5.05 59.05 25.56
CA ASN A 272 4.81 60.46 25.89
C ASN A 272 3.88 61.09 24.84
N ASN A 273 2.89 61.88 25.28
CA ASN A 273 2.09 62.77 24.44
C ASN A 273 2.20 64.23 24.93
N PRO A 274 2.33 65.23 24.04
CA PRO A 274 2.13 66.65 24.33
C PRO A 274 0.70 67.14 23.95
N PRO A 275 0.28 68.38 24.33
CA PRO A 275 -1.14 68.78 24.33
C PRO A 275 -1.52 69.97 23.39
N GLU A 276 -2.85 70.23 23.32
CA GLU A 276 -3.57 71.47 22.92
C GLU A 276 -3.46 72.07 21.49
N GLN A 277 -4.61 72.25 20.79
CA GLN A 277 -5.36 73.53 20.79
C GLN A 277 -6.68 73.53 19.96
N SER A 278 -7.76 74.03 20.61
CA SER A 278 -8.94 74.79 20.12
C SER A 278 -9.62 74.58 18.75
N GLY A 279 -10.96 74.49 18.75
CA GLY A 279 -11.84 74.77 17.61
C GLY A 279 -13.33 74.47 17.89
N GLU A 280 -14.09 75.45 18.38
CA GLU A 280 -15.53 75.31 18.73
C GLU A 280 -16.47 75.31 17.49
N ILE A 281 -17.68 74.74 17.63
CA ILE A 281 -18.97 75.47 17.46
C ILE A 281 -20.19 74.56 17.81
N ARG A 282 -20.86 74.95 18.90
CA ARG A 282 -22.31 74.95 19.25
C ARG A 282 -23.19 73.68 19.26
N GLU A 283 -24.06 73.71 20.27
CA GLU A 283 -25.12 72.78 20.67
C GLU A 283 -26.48 73.13 20.05
N GLU A 284 -27.42 72.18 20.06
CA GLU A 284 -28.78 72.24 20.65
C GLU A 284 -29.39 70.81 20.53
N ASN A 285 -29.77 70.11 21.62
CA ASN A 285 -31.01 70.21 22.42
C ASN A 285 -32.29 70.15 21.56
N GLU A 286 -33.36 69.41 21.86
CA GLU A 286 -33.75 68.51 22.97
C GLU A 286 -35.00 67.69 22.53
N ASN A 287 -35.24 66.47 23.04
CA ASN A 287 -36.46 66.09 23.82
C ASN A 287 -36.81 64.58 23.94
N LYS A 288 -37.59 64.25 24.98
CA LYS A 288 -37.97 62.91 25.46
C LYS A 288 -39.49 62.64 25.39
N SER A 289 -39.88 61.37 25.18
CA SER A 289 -41.13 60.75 25.72
C SER A 289 -41.07 59.21 25.54
N LYS A 290 -41.16 58.34 26.57
CA LYS A 290 -42.35 57.90 27.38
C LYS A 290 -43.42 57.14 26.55
N ILE A 291 -44.10 56.05 26.97
CA ILE A 291 -44.07 55.16 28.18
C ILE A 291 -44.88 53.85 27.90
N ASP A 292 -44.56 52.77 28.63
CA ASP A 292 -45.26 51.49 28.95
C ASP A 292 -46.65 51.08 28.39
N LYS A 293 -46.86 49.75 28.27
CA LYS A 293 -47.85 49.00 29.12
C LYS A 293 -47.83 47.46 29.03
N MET A 294 -47.62 46.80 30.19
CA MET A 294 -48.44 45.70 30.78
C MET A 294 -48.63 44.34 30.03
N LYS A 295 -48.84 43.15 30.66
CA LYS A 295 -49.19 42.79 32.06
C LYS A 295 -48.94 41.29 32.42
N LYS A 296 -48.44 41.07 33.64
CA LYS A 296 -48.76 40.03 34.67
C LYS A 296 -48.71 38.50 34.43
N ARG A 297 -48.08 37.85 35.43
CA ARG A 297 -48.03 36.42 35.82
C ARG A 297 -49.39 35.83 36.27
N LYS A 298 -49.51 34.49 36.26
CA LYS A 298 -49.88 33.66 37.44
C LYS A 298 -49.38 32.19 37.28
N LYS A 299 -49.11 31.52 38.40
CA LYS A 299 -48.90 30.06 38.54
C LYS A 299 -50.21 29.42 39.04
N THR A 300 -50.46 28.13 38.75
CA THR A 300 -50.46 27.00 39.71
C THR A 300 -50.74 25.64 39.02
N GLU A 301 -50.44 24.57 39.77
CA GLU A 301 -50.90 23.17 39.64
C GLU A 301 -50.18 22.17 38.70
N ILE A 302 -50.05 20.97 39.27
CA ILE A 302 -49.49 19.68 38.82
C ILE A 302 -50.56 18.66 39.25
N PRO A 303 -51.01 17.73 38.40
CA PRO A 303 -50.50 16.35 38.49
C PRO A 303 -50.25 15.65 37.15
N ASP A 304 -49.20 14.83 37.16
CA ASP A 304 -49.05 13.49 36.56
C ASP A 304 -49.96 13.09 35.37
N GLU A 305 -49.36 12.75 34.22
CA GLU A 305 -49.09 11.34 33.88
C GLU A 305 -48.22 11.21 32.61
N ASN A 306 -47.66 10.01 32.43
CA ASN A 306 -46.64 9.62 31.46
C ASN A 306 -46.94 9.94 29.98
N GLU A 307 -45.96 10.45 29.24
CA GLU A 307 -45.64 9.90 27.91
C GLU A 307 -44.16 10.07 27.57
N SER A 308 -43.59 9.12 26.83
CA SER A 308 -42.15 8.88 26.75
C SER A 308 -41.49 9.48 25.49
N GLU A 309 -40.62 10.47 25.66
CA GLU A 309 -39.66 10.85 24.61
C GLU A 309 -38.34 10.07 24.76
N THR A 310 -38.09 9.17 23.81
CA THR A 310 -36.91 8.30 23.78
C THR A 310 -35.67 9.09 23.34
N ILE A 311 -34.90 9.59 24.30
CA ILE A 311 -33.57 10.17 24.03
C ILE A 311 -32.67 9.06 23.51
N ILE A 312 -32.32 9.11 22.22
CA ILE A 312 -31.35 8.19 21.61
C ILE A 312 -29.95 8.61 22.08
N GLU A 313 -29.49 7.99 23.17
CA GLU A 313 -28.10 8.11 23.63
C GLU A 313 -27.13 7.64 22.53
N THR A 314 -26.39 8.59 21.94
CA THR A 314 -25.27 8.26 21.05
C THR A 314 -24.16 7.60 21.86
N LYS A 315 -24.09 6.26 21.79
CA LYS A 315 -23.11 5.44 22.51
C LYS A 315 -21.68 5.97 22.36
N SER A 316 -20.95 5.94 23.48
CA SER A 316 -19.55 6.34 23.60
C SER A 316 -18.66 5.75 22.51
N LYS A 317 -17.83 6.59 21.89
CA LYS A 317 -16.75 6.14 20.99
C LYS A 317 -15.72 5.33 21.80
N ASP A 318 -15.43 4.12 21.38
CA ASP A 318 -14.33 3.32 21.94
C ASP A 318 -12.97 3.91 21.55
N CYS A 319 -12.48 4.82 22.37
CA CYS A 319 -11.17 5.44 22.21
C CYS A 319 -10.05 4.48 22.65
N TYR A 320 -9.66 3.59 21.75
CA TYR A 320 -8.46 2.75 21.85
C TYR A 320 -7.23 3.51 21.35
N TYR A 321 -6.24 3.73 22.22
CA TYR A 321 -4.94 4.23 21.81
C TYR A 321 -4.04 3.08 21.37
N ILE A 322 -3.56 3.14 20.13
CA ILE A 322 -2.55 2.22 19.60
C ILE A 322 -1.21 2.95 19.66
N ASN A 323 -0.24 2.43 20.42
CA ASN A 323 1.17 2.84 20.35
C ASN A 323 1.78 2.32 19.04
N SER A 324 1.40 2.92 17.92
CA SER A 324 2.03 2.68 16.60
C SER A 324 3.32 3.49 16.48
N ARG A 325 4.36 2.89 15.90
CA ARG A 325 5.62 3.58 15.61
C ARG A 325 5.68 4.07 14.17
N LEU A 326 6.40 5.16 13.97
CA LEU A 326 6.67 5.77 12.69
C LEU A 326 8.18 5.92 12.51
N ALA A 327 8.73 5.32 11.46
CA ALA A 327 10.07 5.60 11.00
C ALA A 327 10.05 6.84 10.09
N SER A 328 10.99 7.74 10.31
CA SER A 328 11.19 8.99 9.56
C SER A 328 12.68 9.12 9.23
N ALA A 329 13.00 9.54 8.02
CA ALA A 329 14.40 9.71 7.61
C ALA A 329 14.57 10.90 6.66
N GLY A 330 15.78 11.45 6.64
CA GLY A 330 16.02 12.71 5.95
C GLY A 330 17.44 12.95 5.47
N LYS A 331 17.68 14.21 5.11
CA LYS A 331 18.94 14.75 4.61
C LYS A 331 20.05 14.78 5.68
N ASP A 332 19.72 14.54 6.94
CA ASP A 332 20.67 14.44 8.05
C ASP A 332 21.35 13.06 8.18
N GLY A 333 20.98 12.07 7.35
CA GLY A 333 21.58 10.73 7.36
C GLY A 333 21.11 9.85 8.53
N SER A 334 20.12 10.29 9.28
CA SER A 334 19.53 9.56 10.41
C SER A 334 18.13 9.04 10.11
N ILE A 335 17.82 7.86 10.64
CA ILE A 335 16.46 7.32 10.70
C ILE A 335 15.98 7.42 12.15
N ARG A 336 14.82 8.00 12.38
CA ARG A 336 14.21 8.13 13.71
C ARG A 336 12.94 7.32 13.77
N ILE A 337 12.89 6.42 14.74
CA ILE A 337 11.70 5.64 15.07
C ILE A 337 11.04 6.37 16.24
N ASN A 338 9.86 6.92 15.99
CA ASN A 338 9.11 7.73 16.94
C ASN A 338 7.82 7.01 17.33
N ASN A 339 7.40 7.12 18.59
CA ASN A 339 6.00 6.81 18.94
C ASN A 339 5.14 8.02 18.60
N ILE A 340 4.11 7.78 17.78
CA ILE A 340 3.24 8.80 17.20
C ILE A 340 2.56 9.67 18.28
N LEU A 341 2.14 9.06 19.40
CA LEU A 341 1.31 9.72 20.41
C LEU A 341 2.11 10.42 21.52
N SER A 342 3.29 9.90 21.88
CA SER A 342 4.07 10.42 23.02
C SER A 342 5.16 11.43 22.65
N ASN A 343 5.26 11.81 21.36
CA ASN A 343 6.33 12.66 20.81
C ASN A 343 7.75 12.21 21.22
N SER A 344 7.92 10.92 21.51
CA SER A 344 9.16 10.35 22.03
C SER A 344 9.87 9.59 20.93
N VAL A 345 11.12 9.93 20.69
CA VAL A 345 12.03 9.16 19.85
C VAL A 345 12.39 7.88 20.61
N ASP A 346 11.94 6.72 20.11
CA ASP A 346 12.26 5.39 20.64
C ASP A 346 13.72 5.07 20.29
N LYS A 347 14.08 5.21 19.01
CA LYS A 347 15.39 4.82 18.47
C LYS A 347 15.87 5.77 17.38
N ILE A 348 17.18 6.00 17.33
CA ILE A 348 17.85 6.71 16.24
C ILE A 348 18.86 5.75 15.61
N LEU A 349 18.73 5.49 14.32
CA LEU A 349 19.67 4.69 13.52
C LEU A 349 20.53 5.67 12.71
N THR A 350 21.85 5.57 12.88
CA THR A 350 22.84 6.42 12.20
C THR A 350 23.89 5.56 11.52
N GLY A 351 24.34 5.96 10.33
CA GLY A 351 25.42 5.26 9.61
C GLY A 351 25.43 5.51 8.10
N HIS A 352 24.40 6.14 7.53
CA HIS A 352 24.49 6.77 6.23
C HIS A 352 25.32 8.06 6.34
N THR A 353 26.16 8.31 5.34
CA THR A 353 27.02 9.52 5.30
C THR A 353 26.37 10.67 4.54
N ASN A 354 25.31 10.39 3.79
CA ASN A 354 24.59 11.33 2.95
C ASN A 354 23.07 11.18 3.11
N THR A 355 22.30 11.89 2.29
CA THR A 355 20.84 11.97 2.39
C THR A 355 20.17 10.61 2.16
N ILE A 356 19.31 10.20 3.10
CA ILE A 356 18.44 9.03 2.91
C ILE A 356 17.33 9.40 1.93
N THR A 357 17.08 8.55 0.93
CA THR A 357 16.14 8.81 -0.18
C THR A 357 14.82 8.06 0.02
N CYS A 358 14.88 6.79 0.41
CA CYS A 358 13.70 5.98 0.71
C CYS A 358 13.98 5.01 1.88
N ILE A 359 13.00 4.87 2.77
CA ILE A 359 12.96 3.86 3.83
C ILE A 359 11.74 2.97 3.69
N LEU A 360 11.89 1.69 4.05
CA LEU A 360 10.80 0.70 4.09
C LEU A 360 10.92 -0.13 5.35
N TRP A 361 9.79 -0.45 5.98
CA TRP A 361 9.71 -1.27 7.19
C TRP A 361 9.01 -2.59 6.85
N SER A 362 9.73 -3.70 7.01
CA SER A 362 9.18 -5.05 6.93
C SER A 362 9.48 -5.82 8.21
N GLY A 363 8.86 -6.98 8.39
CA GLY A 363 9.20 -7.86 9.50
C GLY A 363 8.23 -9.01 9.60
N ILE A 364 8.73 -10.18 9.97
CA ILE A 364 7.88 -11.35 10.25
C ILE A 364 7.33 -11.27 11.67
N ASN A 365 8.23 -10.96 12.61
CA ASN A 365 7.99 -10.80 14.05
C ASN A 365 8.80 -9.61 14.55
N GLU A 366 8.47 -9.05 15.72
CA GLU A 366 9.20 -7.93 16.34
C GLU A 366 10.73 -8.12 16.37
N LYS A 367 11.21 -9.31 16.77
CA LYS A 367 12.65 -9.66 16.80
C LYS A 367 13.34 -9.66 15.42
N ASN A 368 12.54 -9.92 14.37
CA ASN A 368 12.96 -9.95 12.96
C ASN A 368 12.42 -8.73 12.21
N SER A 369 12.11 -7.64 12.92
CA SER A 369 11.67 -6.38 12.34
C SER A 369 12.85 -5.69 11.67
N ARG A 370 12.75 -5.45 10.36
CA ARG A 370 13.81 -4.90 9.51
C ARG A 370 13.37 -3.57 8.92
N ILE A 371 14.23 -2.55 9.05
CA ILE A 371 14.14 -1.34 8.22
C ILE A 371 15.18 -1.46 7.12
N TYR A 372 14.76 -1.16 5.90
CA TYR A 372 15.61 -1.02 4.73
C TYR A 372 15.74 0.47 4.44
N SER A 373 16.95 0.96 4.20
CA SER A 373 17.18 2.35 3.81
C SER A 373 18.12 2.45 2.62
N SER A 374 17.83 3.41 1.75
CA SER A 374 18.60 3.76 0.57
C SER A 374 19.07 5.21 0.67
N SER A 375 20.23 5.53 0.09
CA SER A 375 20.87 6.83 0.29
C SER A 375 21.68 7.30 -0.92
N ARG A 376 21.95 8.61 -0.96
CA ARG A 376 22.87 9.25 -1.91
C ARG A 376 24.34 9.00 -1.59
N ASP A 377 24.66 8.19 -0.57
CA ASP A 377 26.01 7.64 -0.33
C ASP A 377 26.30 6.36 -1.13
N THR A 378 25.43 6.03 -2.09
CA THR A 378 25.45 4.83 -2.94
C THR A 378 25.25 3.49 -2.20
N THR A 379 24.95 3.54 -0.90
CA THR A 379 24.72 2.33 -0.09
C THR A 379 23.23 2.04 0.15
N ILE A 380 22.94 0.76 0.39
CA ILE A 380 21.66 0.29 0.94
C ILE A 380 21.96 -0.43 2.24
N LYS A 381 21.25 -0.05 3.31
CA LYS A 381 21.46 -0.59 4.64
C LYS A 381 20.21 -1.30 5.15
N ILE A 382 20.42 -2.43 5.82
CA ILE A 382 19.35 -3.22 6.45
C ILE A 382 19.60 -3.22 7.96
N TRP A 383 18.63 -2.72 8.71
CA TRP A 383 18.72 -2.51 10.15
C TRP A 383 17.77 -3.43 10.89
N ASN A 384 18.24 -4.06 11.98
CA ASN A 384 17.34 -4.73 12.92
C ASN A 384 16.74 -3.68 13.87
N VAL A 385 15.42 -3.51 13.86
CA VAL A 385 14.72 -2.56 14.73
C VAL A 385 14.77 -2.98 16.20
N TYR A 386 14.73 -4.27 16.50
CA TYR A 386 14.75 -4.79 17.87
C TYR A 386 16.10 -4.50 18.55
N ASN A 387 17.21 -4.85 17.90
CA ASN A 387 18.57 -4.61 18.42
C ASN A 387 19.14 -3.20 18.11
N SER A 388 18.49 -2.41 17.26
CA SER A 388 19.04 -1.17 16.68
C SER A 388 20.36 -1.35 15.89
N THR A 389 20.69 -2.58 15.47
CA THR A 389 21.96 -2.90 14.80
C THR A 389 21.85 -2.88 13.28
N LEU A 390 22.95 -2.52 12.61
CA LEU A 390 23.13 -2.74 11.18
C LEU A 390 23.37 -4.23 10.91
N ILE A 391 22.54 -4.87 10.09
CA ILE A 391 22.70 -6.27 9.67
C ILE A 391 23.53 -6.35 8.39
N TYR A 392 23.25 -5.47 7.42
CA TYR A 392 23.82 -5.54 6.08
C TYR A 392 24.10 -4.15 5.51
N ASP A 393 25.25 -4.02 4.83
CA ASP A 393 25.69 -2.80 4.14
C ASP A 393 26.06 -3.14 2.69
N PHE A 394 25.15 -2.83 1.76
CA PHE A 394 25.33 -3.10 0.34
C PHE A 394 25.94 -1.91 -0.39
N LYS A 395 27.07 -2.13 -1.07
CA LYS A 395 27.83 -1.11 -1.82
C LYS A 395 28.00 -1.47 -3.30
N GLY A 396 26.95 -2.00 -3.95
CA GLY A 396 27.00 -2.40 -5.36
C GLY A 396 26.59 -1.32 -6.38
N HIS A 397 25.91 -0.25 -5.95
CA HIS A 397 25.55 0.88 -6.81
C HIS A 397 26.72 1.85 -6.95
N LYS A 398 26.93 2.37 -8.18
CA LYS A 398 28.03 3.32 -8.46
C LYS A 398 27.64 4.78 -8.27
N HIS A 399 26.35 5.08 -8.15
CA HIS A 399 25.82 6.43 -7.97
C HIS A 399 24.71 6.43 -6.92
N TRP A 400 24.07 7.57 -6.71
CA TRP A 400 22.99 7.74 -5.74
C TRP A 400 21.87 6.71 -5.93
N VAL A 401 21.35 6.15 -4.83
CA VAL A 401 20.19 5.26 -4.86
C VAL A 401 18.94 6.12 -4.66
N ASN A 402 18.05 6.16 -5.66
CA ASN A 402 16.89 7.05 -5.67
C ASN A 402 15.65 6.42 -5.05
N THR A 403 15.49 5.11 -5.25
CA THR A 403 14.25 4.40 -5.02
C THR A 403 14.51 2.98 -4.52
N LEU A 404 13.59 2.51 -3.69
CA LEU A 404 13.62 1.23 -3.01
C LEU A 404 12.18 0.70 -3.00
N SER A 405 11.99 -0.60 -3.20
CA SER A 405 10.68 -1.27 -3.05
C SER A 405 10.88 -2.70 -2.55
N ILE A 406 9.91 -3.22 -1.79
CA ILE A 406 9.90 -4.60 -1.26
C ILE A 406 8.71 -5.37 -1.84
N ASN A 407 8.87 -6.69 -2.02
CA ASN A 407 7.82 -7.54 -2.57
C ASN A 407 6.53 -7.52 -1.73
N SER A 408 6.63 -7.26 -0.42
CA SER A 408 5.50 -7.16 0.52
C SER A 408 4.87 -5.76 0.63
N GLU A 409 5.39 -4.73 -0.06
CA GLU A 409 5.07 -3.31 0.17
C GLU A 409 3.56 -3.00 0.14
N ARG A 410 2.84 -3.52 -0.87
CA ARG A 410 1.38 -3.31 -1.01
C ARG A 410 0.61 -3.95 0.14
N ILE A 411 1.02 -5.12 0.63
CA ILE A 411 0.36 -5.80 1.75
C ILE A 411 0.57 -5.04 3.05
N LEU A 412 1.79 -4.51 3.25
CA LEU A 412 2.14 -3.73 4.43
C LEU A 412 1.41 -2.37 4.45
N LYS A 413 1.25 -1.71 3.29
CA LYS A 413 0.43 -0.49 3.12
C LYS A 413 -1.05 -0.76 3.36
N ASN A 414 -1.57 -1.92 2.92
CA ASN A 414 -3.00 -2.26 3.03
C ASN A 414 -3.39 -2.77 4.42
N GLY A 415 -2.48 -3.45 5.14
CA GLY A 415 -2.68 -3.94 6.51
C GLY A 415 -3.79 -4.99 6.66
N ILE A 416 -5.03 -4.51 6.82
CA ILE A 416 -6.27 -5.29 7.01
C ILE A 416 -7.16 -5.18 5.75
N TYR A 417 -7.05 -4.04 5.06
CA TYR A 417 -7.92 -3.59 3.99
C TYR A 417 -7.56 -4.30 2.68
N ASN A 418 -7.89 -5.59 2.63
CA ASN A 418 -8.07 -6.32 1.39
C ASN A 418 -9.51 -6.10 0.88
N LEU A 419 -9.82 -6.52 -0.36
CA LEU A 419 -11.12 -6.28 -1.00
C LEU A 419 -12.35 -6.97 -0.35
N ASP A 420 -12.19 -7.65 0.79
CA ASP A 420 -13.30 -8.13 1.61
C ASP A 420 -14.05 -6.94 2.26
N THR A 421 -14.94 -6.30 1.51
CA THR A 421 -15.71 -5.09 1.92
C THR A 421 -16.79 -5.34 2.97
N ILE A 422 -16.53 -6.21 3.95
CA ILE A 422 -17.29 -6.31 5.21
C ILE A 422 -16.29 -6.33 6.37
N ILE A 423 -15.69 -5.17 6.63
CA ILE A 423 -15.10 -4.91 7.93
C ILE A 423 -16.24 -4.48 8.85
N ASN A 424 -16.87 -5.46 9.50
CA ASN A 424 -17.61 -5.20 10.73
C ASN A 424 -16.69 -4.43 11.69
N LYS A 425 -17.26 -3.52 12.50
CA LYS A 425 -16.54 -2.77 13.54
C LYS A 425 -16.13 -3.69 14.71
N THR A 426 -15.26 -4.66 14.44
CA THR A 426 -14.74 -5.63 15.40
C THR A 426 -13.41 -5.15 15.99
N ASP A 427 -13.01 -5.74 17.12
CA ASP A 427 -11.85 -5.28 17.88
C ASP A 427 -10.53 -5.29 17.09
N ILE A 428 -9.64 -4.36 17.45
CA ILE A 428 -8.30 -4.18 16.86
C ILE A 428 -7.46 -5.47 16.92
N GLU A 429 -7.69 -6.32 17.89
CA GLU A 429 -7.06 -7.63 18.04
C GLU A 429 -7.35 -8.56 16.83
N ASN A 430 -8.60 -8.60 16.37
CA ASN A 430 -8.99 -9.33 15.16
C ASN A 430 -8.32 -8.76 13.90
N HIS A 431 -8.12 -7.44 13.85
CA HIS A 431 -7.42 -6.77 12.76
C HIS A 431 -5.92 -7.11 12.71
N ILE A 432 -5.24 -7.12 13.85
CA ILE A 432 -3.83 -7.55 13.96
C ILE A 432 -3.71 -9.01 13.51
N ASN A 433 -4.58 -9.90 13.99
CA ASN A 433 -4.55 -11.32 13.62
C ASN A 433 -4.91 -11.57 12.15
N LYS A 434 -5.88 -10.84 11.56
CA LYS A 434 -6.16 -10.89 10.11
C LYS A 434 -4.94 -10.43 9.30
N SER A 435 -4.27 -9.35 9.72
CA SER A 435 -3.05 -8.84 9.05
C SER A 435 -1.88 -9.82 9.13
N LYS A 436 -1.62 -10.43 10.31
CA LYS A 436 -0.65 -11.53 10.48
C LYS A 436 -0.91 -12.68 9.49
N ASN A 437 -2.17 -13.11 9.35
CA ASN A 437 -2.55 -14.21 8.47
C ASN A 437 -2.32 -13.87 6.99
N ILE A 438 -2.66 -12.65 6.54
CA ILE A 438 -2.41 -12.19 5.18
C ILE A 438 -0.89 -12.17 4.89
N TYR A 439 -0.10 -11.61 5.80
CA TYR A 439 1.37 -11.54 5.65
C TYR A 439 2.02 -12.94 5.60
N ASN A 440 1.62 -13.84 6.49
CA ASN A 440 2.12 -15.21 6.53
C ASN A 440 1.73 -16.01 5.27
N ASN A 441 0.53 -15.81 4.73
CA ASN A 441 0.11 -16.45 3.49
C ASN A 441 0.90 -15.93 2.27
N PHE A 442 1.22 -14.64 2.23
CA PHE A 442 2.12 -14.10 1.20
C PHE A 442 3.53 -14.69 1.29
N LEU A 443 4.11 -14.76 2.49
CA LEU A 443 5.46 -15.29 2.69
C LEU A 443 5.56 -16.77 2.34
N LYS A 444 4.51 -17.58 2.59
CA LYS A 444 4.42 -18.97 2.11
C LYS A 444 4.49 -19.09 0.58
N ASN A 445 3.92 -18.12 -0.15
CA ASN A 445 3.88 -18.15 -1.61
C ASN A 445 5.18 -17.65 -2.27
N GLN A 446 5.92 -16.75 -1.62
CA GLN A 446 7.13 -16.12 -2.16
C GLN A 446 8.44 -16.62 -1.53
N ASN A 447 8.37 -17.50 -0.53
CA ASN A 447 9.45 -18.07 0.30
C ASN A 447 10.30 -17.07 1.11
N HIS A 448 10.66 -15.90 0.55
CA HIS A 448 11.59 -14.94 1.13
C HIS A 448 11.18 -13.48 0.83
N GLU A 449 11.63 -12.55 1.67
CA GLU A 449 11.54 -11.11 1.41
C GLU A 449 12.53 -10.72 0.31
N LYS A 450 12.08 -9.91 -0.65
CA LYS A 450 12.91 -9.41 -1.76
C LYS A 450 12.84 -7.90 -1.84
N LEU A 451 13.97 -7.30 -2.13
CA LEU A 451 14.19 -5.86 -2.18
C LEU A 451 14.71 -5.49 -3.57
N VAL A 452 14.13 -4.48 -4.21
CA VAL A 452 14.67 -3.90 -5.44
C VAL A 452 15.05 -2.45 -5.18
N SER A 453 16.14 -2.02 -5.81
CA SER A 453 16.69 -0.68 -5.67
C SER A 453 17.10 -0.12 -7.03
N GLY A 454 16.81 1.15 -7.28
CA GLY A 454 17.18 1.85 -8.52
C GLY A 454 18.14 3.01 -8.26
N SER A 455 19.15 3.16 -9.12
CA SER A 455 20.18 4.20 -9.01
C SER A 455 20.22 5.13 -10.24
N ASP A 456 20.82 6.30 -10.04
CA ASP A 456 21.24 7.22 -11.09
C ASP A 456 22.16 6.58 -12.14
N ASP A 457 22.91 5.51 -11.80
CA ASP A 457 23.78 4.81 -12.75
C ASP A 457 23.03 3.99 -13.83
N GLY A 458 21.69 4.04 -13.83
CA GLY A 458 20.83 3.32 -14.77
C GLY A 458 20.69 1.83 -14.44
N THR A 459 21.27 1.37 -13.34
CA THR A 459 21.19 -0.02 -12.91
C THR A 459 20.18 -0.20 -11.78
N LEU A 460 19.64 -1.41 -11.68
CA LEU A 460 18.91 -1.83 -10.50
C LEU A 460 19.63 -3.02 -9.86
N HIS A 461 19.45 -3.19 -8.56
CA HIS A 461 19.90 -4.39 -7.84
C HIS A 461 18.71 -5.03 -7.13
N LEU A 462 18.50 -6.32 -7.40
CA LEU A 462 17.58 -7.21 -6.68
C LEU A 462 18.36 -7.90 -5.56
N ILE A 463 17.90 -7.75 -4.32
CA ILE A 463 18.52 -8.33 -3.12
C ILE A 463 17.50 -9.28 -2.49
N GLU A 464 17.83 -10.57 -2.44
CA GLU A 464 17.01 -11.61 -1.81
C GLU A 464 17.48 -11.81 -0.36
N CYS A 465 16.55 -11.65 0.60
CA CYS A 465 16.84 -11.82 2.02
C CYS A 465 16.60 -13.28 2.42
N LEU A 466 17.63 -14.12 2.34
CA LEU A 466 17.54 -15.53 2.68
C LEU A 466 17.45 -15.74 4.20
N LYS A 467 17.05 -16.94 4.61
CA LYS A 467 17.12 -17.37 6.03
C LYS A 467 18.58 -17.33 6.50
N ASN A 468 18.78 -17.00 7.79
CA ASN A 468 20.07 -16.80 8.45
C ASN A 468 20.87 -15.56 7.98
N ASP A 469 20.19 -14.46 7.65
CA ASP A 469 20.79 -13.17 7.26
C ASP A 469 21.85 -13.27 6.13
N LYS A 470 21.68 -14.25 5.24
CA LYS A 470 22.41 -14.33 3.98
C LYS A 470 21.69 -13.51 2.91
N TYR A 471 22.45 -12.79 2.09
CA TYR A 471 21.91 -11.94 1.04
C TYR A 471 22.46 -12.35 -0.32
N LYS A 472 21.57 -12.65 -1.26
CA LYS A 472 21.92 -12.88 -2.67
C LYS A 472 21.57 -11.64 -3.46
N THR A 473 22.49 -11.19 -4.31
CA THR A 473 22.33 -9.94 -5.06
C THR A 473 22.45 -10.18 -6.56
N THR A 474 21.43 -9.80 -7.33
CA THR A 474 21.40 -9.89 -8.78
C THR A 474 21.38 -8.49 -9.39
N LYS A 475 22.28 -8.23 -10.35
CA LYS A 475 22.32 -6.95 -11.06
C LYS A 475 21.41 -6.95 -12.28
N LEU A 476 20.56 -5.93 -12.35
CA LEU A 476 19.57 -5.71 -13.40
C LEU A 476 20.11 -4.62 -14.34
N LEU A 477 20.53 -5.02 -15.54
CA LEU A 477 21.08 -4.11 -16.56
C LEU A 477 20.03 -3.85 -17.63
N GLY A 478 19.80 -2.57 -17.95
CA GLY A 478 18.93 -2.23 -19.08
C GLY A 478 18.68 -0.74 -19.31
N HIS A 479 18.48 0.08 -18.27
CA HIS A 479 18.20 1.51 -18.48
C HIS A 479 19.42 2.28 -18.96
N GLN A 480 19.18 3.30 -19.81
CA GLN A 480 20.22 4.14 -20.40
C GLN A 480 20.48 5.43 -19.60
N LYS A 481 19.65 5.71 -18.59
CA LYS A 481 19.62 6.93 -17.78
C LYS A 481 19.15 6.59 -16.35
N PRO A 482 19.29 7.51 -15.38
CA PRO A 482 18.80 7.36 -14.02
C PRO A 482 17.46 6.63 -13.88
N VAL A 483 17.40 5.68 -12.95
CA VAL A 483 16.15 5.03 -12.51
C VAL A 483 15.56 5.88 -11.39
N ILE A 484 14.29 6.27 -11.54
CA ILE A 484 13.63 7.25 -10.67
C ILE A 484 12.70 6.56 -9.67
N HIS A 485 11.85 5.67 -10.15
CA HIS A 485 10.90 4.93 -9.31
C HIS A 485 10.81 3.47 -9.73
N THR A 486 10.87 2.58 -8.74
CA THR A 486 10.75 1.13 -8.90
C THR A 486 9.67 0.61 -7.96
N GLN A 487 8.83 -0.32 -8.42
CA GLN A 487 7.81 -0.94 -7.56
C GLN A 487 7.61 -2.41 -7.93
N PHE A 488 7.55 -3.29 -6.92
CA PHE A 488 7.06 -4.65 -7.09
C PHE A 488 5.56 -4.68 -7.40
N SER A 489 5.13 -5.69 -8.15
CA SER A 489 3.70 -6.01 -8.26
C SER A 489 3.13 -6.46 -6.90
N PRO A 490 1.83 -6.26 -6.62
CA PRO A 490 1.18 -6.72 -5.38
C PRO A 490 1.40 -8.20 -5.03
N ASN A 491 1.58 -9.06 -6.04
CA ASN A 491 1.89 -10.49 -5.86
C ASN A 491 3.39 -10.82 -5.75
N GLY A 492 4.28 -9.84 -5.87
CA GLY A 492 5.75 -9.99 -5.83
C GLY A 492 6.40 -10.64 -7.06
N LYS A 493 5.64 -11.13 -8.05
CA LYS A 493 6.18 -11.85 -9.22
C LYS A 493 6.82 -10.95 -10.29
N PHE A 494 6.50 -9.66 -10.31
CA PHE A 494 7.04 -8.71 -11.29
C PHE A 494 7.65 -7.49 -10.58
N ILE A 495 8.59 -6.84 -11.28
CA ILE A 495 9.16 -5.55 -10.91
C ILE A 495 8.93 -4.60 -12.08
N ALA A 496 8.46 -3.39 -11.80
CA ALA A 496 8.38 -2.30 -12.77
C ALA A 496 9.37 -1.18 -12.40
N SER A 497 10.05 -0.62 -13.40
CA SER A 497 11.02 0.45 -13.21
C SER A 497 10.85 1.57 -14.24
N SER A 498 10.83 2.81 -13.77
CA SER A 498 10.74 4.04 -14.58
C SER A 498 12.08 4.78 -14.59
N SER A 499 12.35 5.49 -15.69
CA SER A 499 13.61 6.18 -15.90
C SER A 499 13.47 7.42 -16.76
N PHE A 500 14.46 8.30 -16.65
CA PHE A 500 14.68 9.42 -17.54
C PHE A 500 14.99 9.01 -19.00
N ASP A 501 15.18 7.72 -19.30
CA ASP A 501 15.22 7.18 -20.67
C ASP A 501 13.84 7.06 -21.35
N LYS A 502 12.79 7.61 -20.72
CA LYS A 502 11.39 7.65 -21.22
C LYS A 502 10.72 6.29 -21.31
N SER A 503 11.36 5.24 -20.79
CA SER A 503 10.85 3.88 -20.85
C SER A 503 10.50 3.34 -19.46
N ILE A 504 9.52 2.44 -19.44
CA ILE A 504 9.24 1.59 -18.28
C ILE A 504 9.74 0.19 -18.63
N ARG A 505 10.55 -0.42 -17.77
CA ARG A 505 10.99 -1.82 -17.94
C ARG A 505 10.30 -2.72 -16.93
N ILE A 506 9.97 -3.93 -17.37
CA ILE A 506 9.38 -4.99 -16.56
C ILE A 506 10.39 -6.14 -16.44
N TRP A 507 10.58 -6.62 -15.21
CA TRP A 507 11.51 -7.68 -14.83
C TRP A 507 10.77 -8.76 -14.04
N SER A 508 11.30 -9.98 -14.05
CA SER A 508 10.90 -11.04 -13.12
C SER A 508 11.28 -10.65 -11.70
N GLY A 509 10.32 -10.66 -10.78
CA GLY A 509 10.57 -10.54 -9.34
C GLY A 509 11.19 -11.81 -8.73
N ILE A 510 11.22 -12.91 -9.48
CA ILE A 510 11.83 -14.17 -9.05
C ILE A 510 13.35 -14.05 -9.21
N ASP A 511 13.85 -13.90 -10.44
CA ASP A 511 15.29 -14.02 -10.74
C ASP A 511 15.94 -12.69 -11.16
N GLY A 512 15.14 -11.65 -11.37
CA GLY A 512 15.60 -10.40 -11.98
C GLY A 512 15.69 -10.44 -13.51
N ALA A 513 15.29 -11.53 -14.17
CA ALA A 513 15.35 -11.61 -15.62
C ALA A 513 14.51 -10.51 -16.29
N TYR A 514 15.10 -9.77 -17.23
CA TYR A 514 14.39 -8.78 -18.05
C TYR A 514 13.28 -9.46 -18.88
N LEU A 515 12.08 -8.86 -18.89
CA LEU A 515 10.90 -9.39 -19.60
C LEU A 515 10.48 -8.50 -20.76
N ALA A 516 10.25 -7.21 -20.50
CA ALA A 516 9.68 -6.29 -21.47
C ALA A 516 10.10 -4.83 -21.25
N VAL A 517 9.95 -4.02 -22.30
CA VAL A 517 10.04 -2.56 -22.23
C VAL A 517 8.80 -1.95 -22.84
N PHE A 518 8.18 -1.05 -22.08
CA PHE A 518 7.07 -0.23 -22.49
C PHE A 518 7.62 1.12 -22.98
N ARG A 519 7.28 1.47 -24.22
CA ARG A 519 7.66 2.72 -24.89
C ARG A 519 6.39 3.42 -25.34
N GLY A 520 6.35 4.74 -25.16
CA GLY A 520 5.21 5.57 -25.54
C GLY A 520 5.25 6.96 -24.90
N HIS A 521 5.89 7.11 -23.73
CA HIS A 521 6.18 8.44 -23.18
C HIS A 521 7.20 9.19 -24.04
N VAL A 522 6.95 10.48 -24.21
CA VAL A 522 7.81 11.44 -24.93
C VAL A 522 8.75 12.14 -23.95
N GLY A 523 8.38 12.22 -22.68
CA GLY A 523 9.18 12.75 -21.58
C GLY A 523 9.73 11.66 -20.63
N PRO A 524 10.61 12.04 -19.69
CA PRO A 524 10.97 11.23 -18.53
C PRO A 524 9.76 10.68 -17.77
N ALA A 525 9.74 9.37 -17.49
CA ALA A 525 8.74 8.77 -16.60
C ALA A 525 9.18 8.94 -15.14
N TYR A 526 8.30 9.48 -14.29
CA TYR A 526 8.60 9.84 -12.90
C TYR A 526 8.15 8.79 -11.89
N LYS A 527 6.88 8.36 -11.97
CA LYS A 527 6.27 7.42 -11.02
C LYS A 527 5.44 6.36 -11.76
N ILE A 528 5.27 5.25 -11.06
CA ILE A 528 4.55 4.04 -11.48
C ILE A 528 3.64 3.64 -10.32
N ALA A 529 2.41 3.19 -10.63
CA ALA A 529 1.52 2.52 -9.68
C ALA A 529 0.94 1.24 -10.31
N TRP A 530 0.85 0.17 -9.51
CA TRP A 530 0.28 -1.13 -9.91
C TRP A 530 -1.21 -1.25 -9.52
N SER A 531 -2.01 -1.82 -10.41
CA SER A 531 -3.35 -2.31 -10.07
C SER A 531 -3.26 -3.47 -9.07
N ILE A 532 -4.26 -3.58 -8.18
CA ILE A 532 -4.27 -4.61 -7.13
C ILE A 532 -4.33 -6.05 -7.68
N ASP A 533 -4.91 -6.24 -8.86
CA ASP A 533 -4.97 -7.52 -9.57
C ASP A 533 -3.70 -7.89 -10.35
N ASN A 534 -2.68 -7.02 -10.38
CA ASN A 534 -1.42 -7.15 -11.13
C ASN A 534 -1.57 -7.12 -12.67
N ASN A 535 -2.78 -6.87 -13.20
CA ASN A 535 -3.05 -6.89 -14.63
C ASN A 535 -2.55 -5.61 -15.35
N TYR A 536 -2.48 -4.50 -14.61
CA TYR A 536 -2.20 -3.17 -15.13
C TYR A 536 -1.11 -2.44 -14.36
N ILE A 537 -0.37 -1.61 -15.08
CA ILE A 537 0.45 -0.52 -14.54
C ILE A 537 -0.08 0.78 -15.11
N ILE A 538 -0.13 1.82 -14.27
CA ILE A 538 -0.22 3.19 -14.75
C ILE A 538 1.10 3.93 -14.47
N SER A 539 1.54 4.75 -15.42
CA SER A 539 2.75 5.56 -15.30
C SER A 539 2.46 7.04 -15.57
N CYS A 540 3.19 7.91 -14.89
CA CYS A 540 3.15 9.36 -15.09
C CYS A 540 4.49 9.90 -15.59
N SER A 541 4.46 11.01 -16.32
CA SER A 541 5.62 11.53 -17.06
C SER A 541 5.65 13.06 -17.09
N GLN A 542 6.82 13.59 -17.46
CA GLN A 542 7.02 14.99 -17.77
C GLN A 542 6.23 15.47 -18.99
N ASP A 543 5.79 14.56 -19.87
CA ASP A 543 4.99 14.86 -21.07
C ASP A 543 3.50 15.14 -20.82
N SER A 544 3.13 15.45 -19.57
CA SER A 544 1.77 15.69 -19.06
C SER A 544 0.74 14.56 -19.26
N THR A 545 1.15 13.41 -19.80
CA THR A 545 0.28 12.23 -19.96
C THR A 545 0.43 11.22 -18.83
N LEU A 546 -0.68 10.55 -18.52
CA LEU A 546 -0.66 9.23 -17.89
C LEU A 546 -0.79 8.15 -18.97
N LYS A 547 -0.20 6.98 -18.75
CA LYS A 547 -0.34 5.84 -19.69
C LYS A 547 -0.63 4.55 -18.95
N LEU A 548 -1.64 3.82 -19.44
CA LEU A 548 -2.09 2.53 -18.89
C LEU A 548 -1.54 1.38 -19.72
N TRP A 549 -0.87 0.43 -19.06
CA TRP A 549 -0.16 -0.69 -19.69
C TRP A 549 -0.72 -2.04 -19.22
N ARG A 550 -0.85 -3.01 -20.14
CA ARG A 550 -1.33 -4.38 -19.84
C ARG A 550 -0.18 -5.34 -19.59
N ILE A 551 -0.31 -6.22 -18.60
CA ILE A 551 0.81 -7.09 -18.13
C ILE A 551 0.50 -8.58 -18.25
N ASN A 552 -0.78 -8.98 -18.35
CA ASN A 552 -1.21 -10.38 -18.44
C ASN A 552 -0.47 -11.20 -19.50
N HIS A 553 -0.09 -10.57 -20.62
CA HIS A 553 0.67 -11.19 -21.70
C HIS A 553 2.06 -11.71 -21.27
N LEU A 554 2.59 -11.27 -20.13
CA LEU A 554 3.88 -11.71 -19.56
C LEU A 554 3.72 -12.90 -18.59
N VAL A 555 2.51 -13.20 -18.10
CA VAL A 555 2.27 -14.31 -17.16
C VAL A 555 2.65 -15.68 -17.76
N PRO A 556 2.32 -16.00 -19.03
CA PRO A 556 2.76 -17.26 -19.65
C PRO A 556 4.28 -17.36 -19.85
N LEU A 557 5.00 -16.22 -19.89
CA LEU A 557 6.46 -16.19 -19.99
C LEU A 557 7.14 -16.47 -18.64
N LEU A 558 6.45 -16.20 -17.52
CA LEU A 558 6.90 -16.65 -16.19
C LEU A 558 6.65 -18.15 -16.01
N LYS A 559 5.44 -18.66 -16.27
CA LYS A 559 5.12 -20.09 -16.11
C LYS A 559 6.10 -20.99 -16.89
N LYS A 560 6.35 -20.68 -18.16
CA LYS A 560 7.32 -21.40 -19.00
C LYS A 560 8.77 -21.30 -18.50
N LYS A 561 9.11 -20.34 -17.65
CA LYS A 561 10.43 -20.28 -16.99
C LYS A 561 10.42 -21.11 -15.72
N GLU A 562 9.41 -20.94 -14.87
CA GLU A 562 9.19 -21.78 -13.68
C GLU A 562 9.27 -23.28 -14.04
N GLU A 563 8.59 -23.70 -15.12
CA GLU A 563 8.64 -25.07 -15.68
C GLU A 563 10.04 -25.52 -16.15
N ASN A 564 10.78 -24.66 -16.87
CA ASN A 564 12.14 -25.00 -17.34
C ASN A 564 13.16 -25.03 -16.19
N ASP A 565 13.03 -24.10 -15.23
CA ASP A 565 13.92 -23.98 -14.08
C ASP A 565 13.73 -25.18 -13.13
N GLU A 566 12.51 -25.70 -13.00
CA GLU A 566 12.22 -26.98 -12.33
C GLU A 566 12.82 -28.18 -13.09
N GLN A 567 12.71 -28.22 -14.43
CA GLN A 567 13.36 -29.27 -15.23
C GLN A 567 14.88 -29.28 -15.03
N THR A 568 15.56 -28.13 -15.15
CA THR A 568 17.03 -28.06 -14.94
C THR A 568 17.46 -28.38 -13.51
N LYS A 569 16.63 -28.12 -12.49
CA LYS A 569 16.92 -28.57 -11.11
C LYS A 569 16.80 -30.08 -10.97
N ASN A 570 15.74 -30.67 -11.51
CA ASN A 570 15.55 -32.12 -11.48
C ASN A 570 16.66 -32.84 -12.27
N GLU A 571 17.11 -32.26 -13.39
CA GLU A 571 18.27 -32.75 -14.15
C GLU A 571 19.54 -32.67 -13.29
N GLN A 572 19.86 -31.52 -12.67
CA GLN A 572 21.04 -31.35 -11.81
C GLN A 572 21.00 -32.22 -10.53
N GLU A 573 19.84 -32.42 -9.92
CA GLU A 573 19.67 -33.34 -8.79
C GLU A 573 19.84 -34.80 -9.25
N SER A 574 19.39 -35.16 -10.45
CA SER A 574 19.63 -36.49 -11.04
C SER A 574 21.08 -36.72 -11.45
N GLU A 575 21.80 -35.68 -11.89
CA GLU A 575 23.23 -35.74 -12.18
C GLU A 575 24.04 -35.92 -10.88
N GLN A 576 23.69 -35.20 -9.79
CA GLN A 576 24.32 -35.37 -8.48
C GLN A 576 24.02 -36.74 -7.84
N GLU A 577 22.81 -37.28 -8.01
CA GLU A 577 22.51 -38.67 -7.62
C GLU A 577 23.27 -39.71 -8.45
N ASN A 578 23.59 -39.41 -9.70
CA ASN A 578 24.36 -40.29 -10.57
C ASN A 578 25.87 -40.19 -10.32
N GLU A 579 26.40 -39.01 -9.97
CA GLU A 579 27.78 -38.86 -9.48
C GLU A 579 28.00 -39.69 -8.20
N HIS A 580 27.07 -39.64 -7.24
CA HIS A 580 27.12 -40.48 -6.04
C HIS A 580 26.88 -41.99 -6.27
N LYS A 581 26.49 -42.43 -7.48
CA LYS A 581 26.42 -43.84 -7.87
C LYS A 581 27.58 -44.29 -8.77
N ASN A 582 28.36 -43.35 -9.31
CA ASN A 582 29.44 -43.64 -10.26
C ASN A 582 30.84 -43.76 -9.61
N GLU A 583 31.01 -43.41 -8.32
CA GLU A 583 32.29 -43.66 -7.62
C GLU A 583 32.57 -45.16 -7.39
N ASP A 584 31.56 -46.04 -7.38
CA ASP A 584 31.72 -47.48 -7.13
C ASP A 584 32.02 -48.34 -8.38
N TYR A 585 31.92 -47.79 -9.60
CA TYR A 585 32.06 -48.58 -10.84
C TYR A 585 33.28 -48.24 -11.73
N ALA A 586 34.11 -47.28 -11.33
CA ALA A 586 35.28 -46.84 -12.12
C ALA A 586 36.54 -47.75 -11.99
N LYS A 587 36.39 -49.08 -12.04
CA LYS A 587 37.51 -50.04 -12.17
C LYS A 587 37.19 -51.25 -13.05
N LYS A 588 37.06 -51.05 -14.37
CA LYS A 588 37.56 -51.98 -15.40
C LYS A 588 37.49 -51.43 -16.84
N THR A 589 38.37 -52.01 -17.67
CA THR A 589 38.43 -51.98 -19.15
C THR A 589 38.63 -50.64 -19.88
N ASN A 590 39.90 -50.37 -20.19
CA ASN A 590 40.30 -49.65 -21.40
C ASN A 590 40.17 -50.56 -22.63
N SER A 591 39.52 -50.10 -23.70
CA SER A 591 40.02 -50.18 -25.09
C SER A 591 38.98 -49.65 -26.10
N LYS A 592 39.40 -48.77 -27.03
CA LYS A 592 39.11 -48.76 -28.49
C LYS A 592 37.64 -48.93 -28.98
N ASP A 593 37.12 -48.19 -29.96
CA ASP A 593 37.72 -47.46 -31.09
C ASP A 593 36.97 -46.15 -31.44
N ASN A 594 37.46 -45.43 -32.45
CA ASN A 594 36.87 -44.20 -33.00
C ASN A 594 35.75 -44.45 -34.04
N ASP A 595 35.08 -43.35 -34.39
CA ASP A 595 34.37 -43.03 -35.65
C ASP A 595 32.83 -43.15 -35.73
N HIS A 596 32.27 -42.19 -36.49
CA HIS A 596 30.87 -41.94 -36.89
C HIS A 596 29.86 -41.37 -35.87
N ALA A 597 29.74 -40.02 -35.83
CA ALA A 597 28.46 -39.33 -35.56
C ALA A 597 28.38 -37.84 -36.01
N ASN A 598 28.87 -37.47 -37.20
CA ASN A 598 28.58 -36.14 -37.77
C ASN A 598 27.31 -36.19 -38.62
N ASN A 599 26.14 -35.78 -38.09
CA ASN A 599 24.92 -35.32 -38.82
C ASN A 599 23.67 -35.06 -37.92
N GLN A 600 23.77 -34.35 -36.79
CA GLN A 600 22.57 -33.97 -35.99
C GLN A 600 22.45 -32.51 -35.51
N GLU A 601 23.50 -31.68 -35.58
CA GLU A 601 23.44 -30.30 -35.05
C GLU A 601 22.53 -29.36 -35.87
N ASP A 602 22.42 -29.60 -37.18
CA ASP A 602 21.76 -28.71 -38.13
C ASP A 602 20.21 -28.71 -38.03
N GLY A 603 19.64 -29.71 -37.35
CA GLY A 603 18.20 -29.82 -37.07
C GLY A 603 17.75 -29.06 -35.82
N GLU A 604 18.60 -29.03 -34.79
CA GLU A 604 18.41 -28.34 -33.52
C GLU A 604 18.41 -26.82 -33.70
N GLU A 605 19.42 -26.29 -34.41
CA GLU A 605 19.54 -24.89 -34.79
C GLU A 605 18.29 -24.38 -35.53
N LYS A 606 17.80 -25.15 -36.52
CA LYS A 606 16.62 -24.79 -37.31
C LYS A 606 15.32 -24.84 -36.48
N LYS A 607 15.21 -25.76 -35.50
CA LYS A 607 14.09 -25.78 -34.53
C LYS A 607 14.16 -24.60 -33.55
N LYS A 608 15.35 -24.26 -33.02
CA LYS A 608 15.58 -23.09 -32.15
C LYS A 608 15.27 -21.78 -32.89
N LYS A 609 15.75 -21.60 -34.13
CA LYS A 609 15.44 -20.45 -35.00
C LYS A 609 13.93 -20.33 -35.29
N LYS A 610 13.25 -21.42 -35.71
CA LYS A 610 11.78 -21.41 -35.94
C LYS A 610 10.95 -21.15 -34.68
N LYS A 611 11.37 -21.62 -33.48
CA LYS A 611 10.72 -21.26 -32.20
C LYS A 611 10.91 -19.76 -31.88
N LYS A 612 12.09 -19.20 -32.15
CA LYS A 612 12.40 -17.78 -31.97
C LYS A 612 11.54 -16.90 -32.88
N GLU A 613 11.49 -17.21 -34.18
CA GLU A 613 10.64 -16.53 -35.17
C GLU A 613 9.14 -16.62 -34.86
N LYS A 614 8.64 -17.78 -34.38
CA LYS A 614 7.24 -17.90 -33.93
C LYS A 614 6.96 -17.01 -32.70
N ASN A 615 7.86 -16.98 -31.71
CA ASN A 615 7.69 -16.11 -30.55
C ASN A 615 7.76 -14.61 -30.92
N ASP A 616 8.63 -14.23 -31.86
CA ASP A 616 8.74 -12.85 -32.31
C ASP A 616 7.55 -12.42 -33.20
N LYS A 617 6.95 -13.35 -33.97
CA LYS A 617 5.65 -13.14 -34.65
C LYS A 617 4.44 -13.09 -33.69
N ILE A 618 4.54 -13.66 -32.50
CA ILE A 618 3.49 -13.52 -31.45
C ILE A 618 3.61 -12.17 -30.73
N LYS A 619 4.84 -11.66 -30.51
CA LYS A 619 5.07 -10.32 -29.95
C LYS A 619 4.48 -9.19 -30.81
N SER A 620 4.39 -9.36 -32.13
CA SER A 620 3.99 -8.29 -33.06
C SER A 620 2.48 -7.98 -33.10
N LYS A 621 1.65 -8.56 -32.21
CA LYS A 621 0.18 -8.37 -32.23
C LYS A 621 -0.45 -7.99 -30.88
N ILE A 622 0.32 -7.77 -29.83
CA ILE A 622 -0.19 -7.41 -28.50
C ILE A 622 0.01 -5.91 -28.27
N LYS A 623 -1.08 -5.14 -28.19
CA LYS A 623 -1.05 -3.74 -27.73
C LYS A 623 -0.69 -3.71 -26.24
N THR A 624 0.53 -3.27 -25.92
CA THR A 624 1.03 -3.14 -24.54
C THR A 624 0.51 -1.87 -23.87
N LEU A 625 0.45 -0.76 -24.61
CA LEU A 625 -0.29 0.45 -24.26
C LEU A 625 -1.78 0.24 -24.54
N LEU A 626 -2.63 0.46 -23.55
CA LEU A 626 -4.08 0.33 -23.67
C LEU A 626 -4.80 1.66 -23.80
N VAL A 627 -4.41 2.63 -22.98
CA VAL A 627 -5.01 3.96 -22.93
C VAL A 627 -3.90 4.98 -22.77
N ASP A 628 -3.96 6.01 -23.61
CA ASP A 628 -3.30 7.28 -23.35
C ASP A 628 -4.30 8.15 -22.60
N LEU A 629 -3.90 8.65 -21.43
CA LEU A 629 -4.74 9.43 -20.53
C LEU A 629 -4.20 10.87 -20.50
N PRO A 630 -4.46 11.68 -21.55
CA PRO A 630 -4.15 13.10 -21.54
C PRO A 630 -5.11 13.82 -20.61
N GLY A 631 -4.62 14.83 -19.89
CA GLY A 631 -5.51 15.63 -19.04
C GLY A 631 -4.82 16.68 -18.17
N HIS A 632 -3.57 16.47 -17.78
CA HIS A 632 -2.75 17.51 -17.15
C HIS A 632 -2.17 18.45 -18.21
N SER A 633 -2.04 19.73 -17.87
CA SER A 633 -1.45 20.76 -18.74
C SER A 633 0.07 20.89 -18.60
N ASP A 634 0.67 20.24 -17.61
CA ASP A 634 2.09 20.28 -17.28
C ASP A 634 2.54 18.92 -16.69
N ALA A 635 3.83 18.78 -16.37
CA ALA A 635 4.44 17.56 -15.86
C ALA A 635 3.73 16.95 -14.64
N VAL A 636 3.52 15.63 -14.65
CA VAL A 636 2.83 14.89 -13.58
C VAL A 636 3.85 14.21 -12.66
N TYR A 637 3.95 14.65 -11.40
CA TYR A 637 4.98 14.19 -10.46
C TYR A 637 4.56 12.99 -9.62
N ALA A 638 3.28 12.91 -9.26
CA ALA A 638 2.77 11.93 -8.33
C ALA A 638 1.56 11.17 -8.92
N ILE A 639 1.52 9.87 -8.65
CA ILE A 639 0.43 8.96 -8.98
C ILE A 639 0.36 7.82 -7.97
N ASP A 640 -0.85 7.37 -7.66
CA ASP A 640 -1.15 6.21 -6.82
C ASP A 640 -2.45 5.56 -7.33
N TRP A 641 -2.68 4.30 -6.97
CA TRP A 641 -3.88 3.54 -7.35
C TRP A 641 -4.57 3.04 -6.10
N SER A 642 -5.86 3.36 -5.96
CA SER A 642 -6.71 2.96 -4.83
C SER A 642 -6.63 1.46 -4.56
N ASN A 643 -6.78 1.08 -3.30
CA ASN A 643 -6.67 -0.33 -2.89
C ASN A 643 -7.85 -1.18 -3.37
N ASP A 644 -9.02 -0.56 -3.55
CA ASP A 644 -10.19 -1.19 -4.19
C ASP A 644 -10.09 -1.28 -5.72
N GLY A 645 -9.03 -0.70 -6.31
CA GLY A 645 -8.76 -0.69 -7.75
C GLY A 645 -9.62 0.27 -8.57
N LYS A 646 -10.65 0.92 -8.00
CA LYS A 646 -11.62 1.72 -8.78
C LYS A 646 -11.06 3.04 -9.29
N PHE A 647 -10.12 3.63 -8.58
CA PHE A 647 -9.65 5.00 -8.82
C PHE A 647 -8.14 5.09 -8.93
N VAL A 648 -7.67 5.92 -9.85
CA VAL A 648 -6.31 6.45 -9.86
C VAL A 648 -6.37 7.94 -9.56
N ALA A 649 -5.39 8.43 -8.79
CA ALA A 649 -5.19 9.83 -8.51
C ALA A 649 -3.84 10.28 -9.05
N SER A 650 -3.80 11.46 -9.66
CA SER A 650 -2.57 12.06 -10.19
C SER A 650 -2.49 13.55 -9.90
N GLY A 651 -1.27 14.05 -9.71
CA GLY A 651 -1.00 15.46 -9.47
C GLY A 651 0.40 15.85 -9.91
N GLY A 652 0.58 17.13 -10.24
CA GLY A 652 1.87 17.64 -10.69
C GLY A 652 1.96 19.15 -10.73
N LYS A 653 2.71 19.65 -11.71
CA LYS A 653 3.09 21.06 -11.86
C LYS A 653 1.93 21.97 -12.27
N ASP A 654 0.86 21.41 -12.82
CA ASP A 654 -0.38 22.13 -13.11
C ASP A 654 -1.21 22.45 -11.85
N LYS A 655 -0.76 22.02 -10.65
CA LYS A 655 -1.33 22.36 -9.33
C LYS A 655 -2.70 21.74 -9.06
N VAL A 656 -3.14 20.82 -9.91
CA VAL A 656 -4.49 20.26 -9.87
C VAL A 656 -4.44 18.76 -9.65
N LEU A 657 -5.29 18.27 -8.76
CA LEU A 657 -5.47 16.85 -8.52
C LEU A 657 -6.49 16.31 -9.52
N LYS A 658 -6.19 15.20 -10.20
CA LYS A 658 -7.12 14.52 -11.11
C LYS A 658 -7.43 13.12 -10.61
N ILE A 659 -8.70 12.76 -10.67
CA ILE A 659 -9.23 11.44 -10.35
C ILE A 659 -9.71 10.79 -11.64
N TRP A 660 -9.32 9.53 -11.82
CA TRP A 660 -9.58 8.74 -13.02
C TRP A 660 -10.26 7.43 -12.63
N SER A 661 -11.28 7.02 -13.37
CA SER A 661 -11.86 5.67 -13.28
C SER A 661 -12.05 5.03 -14.65
N HIS A 662 -12.68 3.86 -14.65
CA HIS A 662 -13.36 3.28 -15.80
C HIS A 662 -14.62 4.08 -16.16
#